data_AF-A0A7W0X5C8-F1
#
_entry.id   AF-A0A7W0X5C8-F1
#
_cell.length_a   1.000
_cell.length_b   1.000
_cell.length_c   1.000
_cell.angle_alpha   90.00
_cell.angle_beta   90.00
_cell.angle_gamma   90.00
#
_symmetry.space_group_name_H-M   'P 1'
#
loop_
_entity.id
_entity.type
_entity.pdbx_description
1 polymer ?
#
loop_
_entity_poly.entity_id
_entity_poly.type
_entity_poly.pdbx_seq_one_letter_code
_entity_poly.pdbx_strand_id
1 'polypeptide(L)'
;MAEIDSIGKYEIRREIGRGAMGVVYEAYDPSIKRVVALKTIRRDQLAGDDAAVAVIVRFRREAQAAGRLNHPNIVSIYDFGEDGGVWFIAMEFVQGRDLKECFEANERFKNADIVRIMAQILSALDYSHRQGVIHRDVKPANIFLPSDGPVKVADFGIAHIESSNLTQVGTVLGTPSYMSPEQIQGLPVDGRSDLFSAGVILYQFLTGERPFAGSAATTMQKVLKEEPLSPSLLNIQVLPAMDAVVRKALAKRADERFQTAQEFAEAIHAAAPAMTAPAAKAAPVGNSDATIIAAAGTTAAKAAAPVNPAAEQSPAVAQPSTLAATPSKASRSPALALVVVAAVIAAAAGGWFVYQRNAVNVAMPAQGPAAQAPTTTVASPATPAASPAAPPVPAAAAPEPGTLMISAVGLIDPSDPRYQSDKSALQSDLRADSKSQLVAKAVGLLLDPKSLTKNYDVLKDRLLSQSGNFIKTVVRESEPRMGKDGLMSITTEALVNVKAIQKSLNQMSRDERIEFIRASGDPRVSVQISVRDADRPDGPPQPSLLAENILKERIKSFGFRTWAEGGGANEGSKTADFAVIGEAKIKKLSMRLEASGLIVTKYTLTSWTVKCIDRATGEEIYYDTRLPKGVGSWASEEDALKAIGAKIADEFSRDFFLQHANVTSRKVTLNFEGMPDAASEALLARELVGLPEVIAATTGPPAKPRAYDLQLAGSGAPSDLVAKSVLKPLNAKLGQTCFTLGSISGDQVSVVFDKRCAEASVLSRFETNPPAGLYGAPLGRQKTVVKNPETLRKLSSSI
;
A
#
# COMPACT_ATOMS: atom_id res chain seq x y z
N MET A 1 24.79 7.88 -13.15
CA MET A 1 24.66 6.63 -13.93
C MET A 1 25.46 6.82 -15.22
N ALA A 2 25.93 5.74 -15.86
CA ALA A 2 26.33 5.86 -17.26
C ALA A 2 25.07 6.10 -18.10
N GLU A 3 25.13 7.05 -19.02
CA GLU A 3 24.11 7.21 -20.06
C GLU A 3 24.23 6.05 -21.05
N ILE A 4 23.12 5.63 -21.64
CA ILE A 4 23.06 4.54 -22.62
C ILE A 4 22.64 5.18 -23.92
N ASP A 5 23.60 5.52 -24.76
CA ASP A 5 23.38 6.31 -25.97
C ASP A 5 22.71 5.48 -27.09
N SER A 6 22.90 4.16 -27.07
CA SER A 6 22.29 3.24 -28.03
C SER A 6 22.05 1.84 -27.45
N ILE A 7 21.07 1.12 -28.00
CA ILE A 7 20.83 -0.31 -27.76
C ILE A 7 20.57 -0.98 -29.11
N GLY A 8 21.45 -1.90 -29.52
CA GLY A 8 21.48 -2.46 -30.86
C GLY A 8 21.67 -1.36 -31.91
N LYS A 9 20.75 -1.26 -32.87
CA LYS A 9 20.73 -0.18 -33.87
C LYS A 9 20.02 1.10 -33.40
N TYR A 10 19.41 1.11 -32.21
CA TYR A 10 18.50 2.17 -31.78
C TYR A 10 19.23 3.23 -30.94
N GLU A 11 19.23 4.47 -31.42
CA GLU A 11 19.76 5.64 -30.70
C GLU A 11 18.76 6.05 -29.61
N ILE A 12 19.16 6.02 -28.34
CA ILE A 12 18.30 6.37 -27.21
C ILE A 12 18.20 7.90 -27.09
N ARG A 13 16.97 8.43 -26.98
CA ARG A 13 16.73 9.87 -26.83
C ARG A 13 16.40 10.26 -25.40
N ARG A 14 15.55 9.48 -24.74
CA ARG A 14 15.11 9.68 -23.35
C ARG A 14 14.37 8.46 -22.82
N GLU A 15 14.34 8.33 -21.50
CA GLU A 15 13.40 7.45 -20.81
C GLU A 15 11.97 8.02 -20.92
N ILE A 16 10.99 7.15 -21.20
CA ILE A 16 9.56 7.50 -21.24
C ILE A 16 8.73 6.77 -20.18
N GLY A 17 9.25 5.69 -19.59
CA GLY A 17 8.62 5.00 -18.48
C GLY A 17 9.49 3.92 -17.88
N ARG A 18 9.22 3.56 -16.62
CA ARG A 18 9.95 2.53 -15.87
C ARG A 18 8.97 1.59 -15.19
N GLY A 19 8.99 0.33 -15.60
CA GLY A 19 8.21 -0.76 -15.02
C GLY A 19 9.00 -1.52 -13.96
N ALA A 20 8.39 -2.56 -13.42
CA ALA A 20 9.02 -3.42 -12.41
C ALA A 20 10.11 -4.35 -12.96
N MET A 21 10.06 -4.67 -14.26
CA MET A 21 10.99 -5.59 -14.94
C MET A 21 11.90 -4.90 -15.96
N GLY A 22 11.82 -3.57 -16.12
CA GLY A 22 12.42 -2.93 -17.28
C GLY A 22 12.16 -1.43 -17.45
N VAL A 23 12.85 -0.85 -18.43
CA VAL A 23 12.77 0.57 -18.79
C VAL A 23 12.28 0.70 -20.24
N VAL A 24 11.39 1.66 -20.50
CA VAL A 24 10.93 2.02 -21.84
C VAL A 24 11.55 3.35 -22.24
N TYR A 25 12.18 3.38 -23.41
CA TYR A 25 12.83 4.57 -23.97
C TYR A 25 12.08 5.06 -25.22
N GLU A 26 12.10 6.38 -25.47
CA GLU A 26 11.98 6.89 -26.84
C GLU A 26 13.34 6.71 -27.51
N ALA A 27 13.36 6.05 -28.66
CA ALA A 27 14.57 5.81 -29.44
C ALA A 27 14.34 6.11 -30.92
N TYR A 28 15.42 6.28 -31.67
CA TYR A 28 15.42 6.48 -33.11
C TYR A 28 16.02 5.27 -33.83
N ASP A 29 15.39 4.84 -34.92
CA ASP A 29 15.92 3.84 -35.84
C ASP A 29 16.58 4.59 -37.01
N PRO A 30 17.91 4.75 -37.06
CA PRO A 30 18.58 5.53 -38.09
C PRO A 30 18.54 4.84 -39.47
N SER A 31 18.39 3.51 -39.51
CA SER A 31 18.34 2.73 -40.75
C SER A 31 17.09 3.01 -41.60
N ILE A 32 15.95 3.24 -40.94
CA ILE A 32 14.65 3.53 -41.58
C ILE A 32 14.00 4.84 -41.11
N LYS A 33 14.78 5.66 -40.38
CA LYS A 33 14.54 7.05 -40.01
C LYS A 33 13.24 7.34 -39.24
N ARG A 34 12.84 6.45 -38.32
CA ARG A 34 11.62 6.58 -37.51
C ARG A 34 11.88 6.59 -36.00
N VAL A 35 10.95 7.17 -35.24
CA VAL A 35 10.93 7.06 -33.77
C VAL A 35 10.23 5.76 -33.37
N VAL A 36 10.74 5.09 -32.33
CA VAL A 36 10.19 3.86 -31.75
C VAL A 36 10.14 3.97 -30.22
N ALA A 37 9.23 3.23 -29.60
CA ALA A 37 9.31 2.91 -28.18
C ALA A 37 10.16 1.64 -28.02
N LEU A 38 11.15 1.67 -27.13
CA LEU A 38 12.07 0.55 -26.91
C LEU A 38 11.93 0.04 -25.46
N LYS A 39 11.23 -1.07 -25.27
CA LYS A 39 10.99 -1.69 -23.96
C LYS A 39 12.08 -2.71 -23.67
N THR A 40 12.87 -2.46 -22.63
CA THR A 40 14.10 -3.19 -22.29
C THR A 40 13.94 -3.99 -21.01
N ILE A 41 14.55 -5.18 -20.94
CA ILE A 41 14.67 -6.01 -19.73
C ILE A 41 16.14 -6.36 -19.53
N ARG A 42 16.65 -6.21 -18.30
CA ARG A 42 18.04 -6.53 -17.96
C ARG A 42 18.16 -7.87 -17.25
N ARG A 43 19.27 -8.58 -17.50
CA ARG A 43 19.58 -9.85 -16.84
C ARG A 43 19.89 -9.71 -15.34
N ASP A 44 20.47 -8.58 -14.92
CA ASP A 44 20.86 -8.28 -13.53
C ASP A 44 19.66 -8.10 -12.57
N GLN A 45 18.47 -7.83 -13.09
CA GLN A 45 17.23 -7.67 -12.33
C GLN A 45 16.47 -8.99 -12.11
N LEU A 46 16.97 -10.12 -12.62
CA LEU A 46 16.34 -11.43 -12.56
C LEU A 46 17.07 -12.33 -11.54
N ALA A 47 16.38 -12.74 -10.48
CA ALA A 47 16.98 -13.42 -9.34
C ALA A 47 17.33 -14.90 -9.63
N GLY A 48 18.59 -15.16 -10.00
CA GLY A 48 19.15 -16.50 -10.22
C GLY A 48 19.06 -16.96 -11.68
N ASP A 49 20.11 -17.63 -12.16
CA ASP A 49 20.28 -17.94 -13.59
C ASP A 49 19.13 -18.78 -14.20
N ASP A 50 18.66 -19.82 -13.49
CA ASP A 50 17.55 -20.67 -13.98
C ASP A 50 16.24 -19.87 -14.14
N ALA A 51 15.97 -18.94 -13.22
CA ALA A 51 14.79 -18.07 -13.28
C ALA A 51 14.94 -17.03 -14.41
N ALA A 52 16.14 -16.46 -14.57
CA ALA A 52 16.43 -15.52 -15.65
C ALA A 52 16.20 -16.15 -17.04
N VAL A 53 16.69 -17.38 -17.25
CA VAL A 53 16.48 -18.14 -18.50
C VAL A 53 14.98 -18.41 -18.73
N ALA A 54 14.23 -18.81 -17.71
CA ALA A 54 12.80 -19.06 -17.81
C ALA A 54 11.99 -17.80 -18.19
N VAL A 55 12.37 -16.63 -17.66
CA VAL A 55 11.78 -15.33 -18.00
C VAL A 55 12.07 -14.94 -19.46
N ILE A 56 13.33 -15.01 -19.88
CA ILE A 56 13.75 -14.62 -21.25
C ILE A 56 13.06 -15.49 -22.32
N VAL A 57 12.94 -16.80 -22.08
CA VAL A 57 12.25 -17.73 -23.00
C VAL A 57 10.75 -17.41 -23.13
N ARG A 58 10.10 -16.87 -22.09
CA ARG A 58 8.70 -16.41 -22.15
C ARG A 58 8.58 -15.08 -22.88
N PHE A 59 9.40 -14.08 -22.53
CA PHE A 59 9.44 -12.77 -23.17
C PHE A 59 9.60 -12.88 -24.69
N ARG A 60 10.48 -13.78 -25.16
CA ARG A 60 10.65 -14.10 -26.58
C ARG A 60 9.39 -14.68 -27.23
N ARG A 61 8.67 -15.58 -26.55
CA ARG A 61 7.41 -16.18 -27.07
C ARG A 61 6.28 -15.16 -27.12
N GLU A 62 6.20 -14.27 -26.15
CA GLU A 62 5.20 -13.20 -26.08
C GLU A 62 5.43 -12.16 -27.19
N ALA A 63 6.68 -11.69 -27.36
CA ALA A 63 7.06 -10.82 -28.47
C ALA A 63 6.76 -11.46 -29.85
N GLN A 64 7.00 -12.76 -30.00
CA GLN A 64 6.66 -13.54 -31.21
C GLN A 64 5.16 -13.77 -31.43
N ALA A 65 4.33 -13.69 -30.38
CA ALA A 65 2.87 -13.77 -30.48
C ALA A 65 2.27 -12.41 -30.83
N ALA A 66 2.65 -11.36 -30.09
CA ALA A 66 2.21 -10.00 -30.32
C ALA A 66 2.71 -9.42 -31.66
N GLY A 67 3.92 -9.77 -32.09
CA GLY A 67 4.48 -9.39 -33.40
C GLY A 67 3.76 -9.99 -34.62
N ARG A 68 2.76 -10.85 -34.42
CA ARG A 68 1.84 -11.31 -35.49
C ARG A 68 0.58 -10.47 -35.61
N LEU A 69 0.31 -9.60 -34.63
CA LEU A 69 -0.89 -8.78 -34.60
C LEU A 69 -0.71 -7.54 -35.46
N ASN A 70 -1.42 -7.45 -36.57
CA ASN A 70 -1.45 -6.27 -37.42
C ASN A 70 -2.88 -5.72 -37.50
N HIS A 71 -3.16 -4.68 -36.71
CA HIS A 71 -4.47 -4.08 -36.56
C HIS A 71 -4.32 -2.57 -36.25
N PRO A 72 -5.13 -1.67 -36.84
CA PRO A 72 -4.98 -0.22 -36.63
C PRO A 72 -5.07 0.19 -35.16
N ASN A 73 -5.85 -0.52 -34.35
CA ASN A 73 -6.01 -0.26 -32.91
C ASN A 73 -5.02 -0.99 -31.99
N ILE A 74 -4.00 -1.64 -32.55
CA ILE A 74 -2.93 -2.32 -31.78
C ILE A 74 -1.61 -1.58 -31.98
N VAL A 75 -0.79 -1.48 -30.93
CA VAL A 75 0.60 -0.99 -30.99
C VAL A 75 1.45 -2.03 -31.72
N SER A 76 1.98 -1.67 -32.88
CA SER A 76 2.75 -2.60 -33.72
C SER A 76 4.14 -2.87 -33.15
N ILE A 77 4.50 -4.15 -32.97
CA ILE A 77 5.90 -4.53 -32.69
C ILE A 77 6.68 -4.55 -34.01
N TYR A 78 7.90 -4.03 -33.98
CA TYR A 78 8.78 -3.90 -35.14
C TYR A 78 10.02 -4.80 -35.08
N ASP A 79 10.57 -5.01 -33.89
CA ASP A 79 11.82 -5.76 -33.71
C ASP A 79 11.93 -6.35 -32.29
N PHE A 80 12.75 -7.38 -32.15
CA PHE A 80 13.06 -8.04 -30.87
C PHE A 80 14.47 -8.63 -30.90
N GLY A 81 15.29 -8.29 -29.90
CA GLY A 81 16.67 -8.74 -29.83
C GLY A 81 17.30 -8.67 -28.45
N GLU A 82 18.59 -8.96 -28.40
CA GLU A 82 19.48 -8.80 -27.25
C GLU A 82 20.70 -8.00 -27.71
N ASP A 83 21.12 -7.01 -26.92
CA ASP A 83 22.39 -6.30 -27.08
C ASP A 83 22.99 -6.02 -25.70
N GLY A 84 24.31 -6.20 -25.55
CA GLY A 84 25.01 -6.03 -24.27
C GLY A 84 24.48 -6.84 -23.08
N GLY A 85 23.70 -7.91 -23.32
CA GLY A 85 22.98 -8.66 -22.26
C GLY A 85 21.66 -8.01 -21.79
N VAL A 86 21.17 -7.02 -22.54
CA VAL A 86 19.87 -6.35 -22.37
C VAL A 86 18.95 -6.81 -23.50
N TRP A 87 17.81 -7.38 -23.14
CA TRP A 87 16.78 -7.80 -24.09
C TRP A 87 15.86 -6.62 -24.40
N PHE A 88 15.46 -6.45 -25.65
CA PHE A 88 14.60 -5.35 -26.07
C PHE A 88 13.47 -5.77 -27.02
N ILE A 89 12.33 -5.09 -26.93
CA ILE A 89 11.28 -5.05 -27.94
C ILE A 89 11.21 -3.61 -28.47
N ALA A 90 11.36 -3.43 -29.78
CA ALA A 90 11.10 -2.16 -30.45
C ALA A 90 9.66 -2.16 -31.00
N MET A 91 8.89 -1.12 -30.71
CA MET A 91 7.48 -1.00 -31.07
C MET A 91 7.12 0.43 -31.50
N GLU A 92 5.92 0.57 -32.05
CA GLU A 92 5.31 1.83 -32.45
C GLU A 92 5.30 2.87 -31.31
N PHE A 93 5.92 4.02 -31.54
CA PHE A 93 5.89 5.15 -30.60
C PHE A 93 4.58 5.93 -30.75
N VAL A 94 3.62 5.67 -29.86
CA VAL A 94 2.32 6.36 -29.89
C VAL A 94 2.44 7.75 -29.26
N GLN A 95 2.23 8.78 -30.07
CA GLN A 95 2.13 10.16 -29.58
C GLN A 95 0.71 10.46 -29.13
N GLY A 96 0.51 10.57 -27.82
CA GLY A 96 -0.80 10.78 -27.20
C GLY A 96 -0.72 10.70 -25.67
N ARG A 97 -1.88 10.75 -25.01
CA ARG A 97 -2.02 10.47 -23.57
C ARG A 97 -2.55 9.06 -23.37
N ASP A 98 -2.21 8.42 -22.26
CA ASP A 98 -2.89 7.17 -21.87
C ASP A 98 -4.23 7.48 -21.17
N LEU A 99 -5.14 6.49 -21.14
CA LEU A 99 -6.47 6.66 -20.56
C LEU A 99 -6.43 6.75 -19.03
N LYS A 100 -5.37 6.29 -18.36
CA LYS A 100 -5.16 6.50 -16.92
C LYS A 100 -4.90 7.99 -16.65
N GLU A 101 -4.07 8.67 -17.45
CA GLU A 101 -3.88 10.13 -17.32
C GLU A 101 -5.19 10.91 -17.51
N CYS A 102 -6.04 10.50 -18.45
CA CYS A 102 -7.37 11.11 -18.63
C CYS A 102 -8.25 10.93 -17.39
N PHE A 103 -8.33 9.72 -16.82
CA PHE A 103 -9.10 9.49 -15.61
C PHE A 103 -8.50 10.17 -14.36
N GLU A 104 -7.17 10.23 -14.22
CA GLU A 104 -6.51 10.94 -13.12
C GLU A 104 -6.68 12.47 -13.21
N ALA A 105 -6.80 13.02 -14.43
CA ALA A 105 -7.20 14.41 -14.67
C ALA A 105 -8.70 14.68 -14.42
N ASN A 106 -9.49 13.68 -14.00
CA ASN A 106 -10.95 13.73 -13.88
C ASN A 106 -11.68 14.12 -15.19
N GLU A 107 -11.08 13.85 -16.34
CA GLU A 107 -11.63 14.19 -17.64
C GLU A 107 -13.00 13.53 -17.87
N ARG A 108 -13.93 14.25 -18.52
CA ARG A 108 -15.30 13.79 -18.76
C ARG A 108 -15.56 13.66 -20.25
N PHE A 109 -15.67 12.42 -20.69
CA PHE A 109 -15.92 12.03 -22.07
C PHE A 109 -17.40 12.15 -22.40
N LYS A 110 -17.73 12.54 -23.64
CA LYS A 110 -19.11 12.49 -24.15
C LYS A 110 -19.49 11.03 -24.43
N ASN A 111 -20.76 10.67 -24.25
CA ASN A 111 -21.24 9.30 -24.52
C ASN A 111 -20.86 8.78 -25.93
N ALA A 112 -20.84 9.65 -26.96
CA ALA A 112 -20.39 9.28 -28.31
C ALA A 112 -18.90 8.92 -28.38
N ASP A 113 -18.06 9.64 -27.64
CA ASP A 113 -16.62 9.35 -27.55
C ASP A 113 -16.36 8.08 -26.73
N ILE A 114 -17.12 7.84 -25.66
CA ILE A 114 -17.09 6.59 -24.89
C ILE A 114 -17.40 5.39 -25.79
N VAL A 115 -18.51 5.46 -26.54
CA VAL A 115 -18.91 4.41 -27.51
C VAL A 115 -17.84 4.21 -28.58
N ARG A 116 -17.32 5.30 -29.17
CA ARG A 116 -16.26 5.27 -30.21
C ARG A 116 -14.96 4.65 -29.70
N ILE A 117 -14.53 4.99 -28.48
CA ILE A 117 -13.29 4.48 -27.87
C ILE A 117 -13.46 3.00 -27.50
N MET A 118 -14.59 2.63 -26.87
CA MET A 118 -14.87 1.24 -26.50
C MET A 118 -14.99 0.33 -27.72
N ALA A 119 -15.62 0.77 -28.81
CA ALA A 119 -15.67 0.01 -30.05
C ALA A 119 -14.27 -0.27 -30.64
N GLN A 120 -13.35 0.69 -30.54
CA GLN A 120 -11.96 0.52 -31.01
C GLN A 120 -11.13 -0.40 -30.10
N ILE A 121 -11.30 -0.31 -28.77
CA ILE A 121 -10.68 -1.24 -27.81
C ILE A 121 -11.19 -2.67 -28.07
N LEU A 122 -12.52 -2.84 -28.19
CA LEU A 122 -13.12 -4.15 -28.41
C LEU A 122 -12.73 -4.71 -29.78
N SER A 123 -12.65 -3.89 -30.84
CA SER A 123 -12.14 -4.32 -32.15
C SER A 123 -10.71 -4.88 -32.09
N ALA A 124 -9.82 -4.26 -31.29
CA ALA A 124 -8.46 -4.76 -31.05
C ALA A 124 -8.46 -6.13 -30.33
N LEU A 125 -9.27 -6.29 -29.29
CA LEU A 125 -9.41 -7.55 -28.55
C LEU A 125 -10.03 -8.66 -29.42
N ASP A 126 -11.09 -8.34 -30.17
CA ASP A 126 -11.78 -9.26 -31.09
C ASP A 126 -10.82 -9.80 -32.18
N TYR A 127 -9.93 -8.93 -32.68
CA TYR A 127 -8.85 -9.32 -33.58
C TYR A 127 -7.82 -10.21 -32.88
N SER A 128 -7.31 -9.84 -31.69
CA SER A 128 -6.27 -10.63 -31.01
C SER A 128 -6.78 -12.01 -30.59
N HIS A 129 -8.01 -12.10 -30.08
CA HIS A 129 -8.65 -13.35 -29.67
C HIS A 129 -8.80 -14.32 -30.85
N ARG A 130 -9.16 -13.83 -32.05
CA ARG A 130 -9.19 -14.64 -33.28
C ARG A 130 -7.79 -15.11 -33.75
N GLN A 131 -6.73 -14.39 -33.40
CA GLN A 131 -5.34 -14.83 -33.61
C GLN A 131 -4.80 -15.72 -32.47
N GLY A 132 -5.64 -16.08 -31.49
CA GLY A 132 -5.25 -16.90 -30.34
C GLY A 132 -4.44 -16.14 -29.26
N VAL A 133 -4.40 -14.81 -29.32
CA VAL A 133 -3.65 -13.96 -28.38
C VAL A 133 -4.62 -13.27 -27.41
N ILE A 134 -4.52 -13.63 -26.13
CA ILE A 134 -5.27 -13.02 -25.02
C ILE A 134 -4.37 -11.95 -24.38
N HIS A 135 -4.92 -10.77 -24.09
CA HIS A 135 -4.14 -9.62 -23.63
C HIS A 135 -3.74 -9.75 -22.15
N ARG A 136 -4.65 -10.20 -21.29
CA ARG A 136 -4.49 -10.48 -19.83
C ARG A 136 -4.19 -9.27 -18.93
N ASP A 137 -4.02 -8.08 -19.49
CA ASP A 137 -3.65 -6.85 -18.77
C ASP A 137 -4.33 -5.62 -19.39
N VAL A 138 -5.63 -5.74 -19.69
CA VAL A 138 -6.41 -4.63 -20.24
C VAL A 138 -6.68 -3.61 -19.12
N LYS A 139 -5.97 -2.48 -19.17
CA LYS A 139 -6.10 -1.39 -18.19
C LYS A 139 -5.90 -0.02 -18.86
N PRO A 140 -6.41 1.09 -18.30
CA PRO A 140 -6.28 2.43 -18.90
C PRO A 140 -4.85 2.88 -19.25
N ALA A 141 -3.84 2.45 -18.49
CA ALA A 141 -2.43 2.74 -18.79
C ALA A 141 -1.88 2.04 -20.05
N ASN A 142 -2.59 1.02 -20.58
CA ASN A 142 -2.22 0.30 -21.80
C ASN A 142 -3.07 0.76 -23.00
N ILE A 143 -3.86 1.83 -22.85
CA ILE A 143 -4.80 2.34 -23.85
C ILE A 143 -4.45 3.80 -24.13
N PHE A 144 -3.90 4.07 -25.30
CA PHE A 144 -3.47 5.40 -25.73
C PHE A 144 -4.51 6.08 -26.61
N LEU A 145 -4.67 7.37 -26.36
CA LEU A 145 -5.49 8.31 -27.12
C LEU A 145 -4.56 9.32 -27.82
N PRO A 146 -4.20 9.09 -29.10
CA PRO A 146 -3.51 10.10 -29.91
C PRO A 146 -4.40 11.33 -30.11
N SER A 147 -3.78 12.50 -30.31
CA SER A 147 -4.52 13.73 -30.66
C SER A 147 -5.21 13.60 -32.03
N ASP A 148 -4.52 12.98 -32.99
CA ASP A 148 -4.88 12.97 -34.41
C ASP A 148 -4.91 11.53 -34.99
N GLY A 149 -5.44 10.56 -34.22
CA GLY A 149 -5.39 9.15 -34.63
C GLY A 149 -6.39 8.21 -33.93
N PRO A 150 -6.41 6.93 -34.34
CA PRO A 150 -7.22 5.90 -33.70
C PRO A 150 -6.66 5.51 -32.32
N VAL A 151 -7.52 4.96 -31.46
CA VAL A 151 -7.14 4.43 -30.14
C VAL A 151 -6.13 3.28 -30.30
N LYS A 152 -5.06 3.27 -29.50
CA LYS A 152 -4.00 2.25 -29.57
C LYS A 152 -3.92 1.45 -28.29
N VAL A 153 -4.06 0.13 -28.38
CA VAL A 153 -3.92 -0.81 -27.25
C VAL A 153 -2.53 -1.45 -27.29
N ALA A 154 -1.82 -1.39 -26.16
CA ALA A 154 -0.42 -1.77 -25.98
C ALA A 154 -0.23 -3.03 -25.11
N ASP A 155 0.99 -3.57 -25.04
CA ASP A 155 1.38 -4.65 -24.12
C ASP A 155 0.57 -5.96 -24.20
N PHE A 156 0.01 -6.29 -25.38
CA PHE A 156 -0.64 -7.58 -25.65
C PHE A 156 0.24 -8.77 -25.27
N GLY A 157 -0.18 -9.54 -24.28
CA GLY A 157 0.43 -10.83 -23.92
C GLY A 157 1.77 -10.77 -23.17
N ILE A 158 2.41 -9.60 -23.04
CA ILE A 158 3.72 -9.42 -22.38
C ILE A 158 3.64 -9.60 -20.84
N ALA A 159 2.43 -9.68 -20.29
CA ALA A 159 2.17 -9.77 -18.85
C ALA A 159 2.18 -11.19 -18.25
N HIS A 160 2.39 -12.27 -19.04
CA HIS A 160 2.36 -13.61 -18.44
C HIS A 160 3.55 -13.86 -17.51
N ILE A 161 4.68 -13.20 -17.78
CA ILE A 161 5.87 -13.17 -16.90
C ILE A 161 5.49 -12.69 -15.48
N GLU A 162 4.85 -11.51 -15.37
CA GLU A 162 4.40 -10.95 -14.09
C GLU A 162 3.40 -11.89 -13.40
N SER A 163 2.45 -12.45 -14.16
CA SER A 163 1.39 -13.30 -13.61
C SER A 163 1.89 -14.62 -12.99
N SER A 164 3.04 -15.15 -13.43
CA SER A 164 3.57 -16.41 -12.88
C SER A 164 4.13 -16.28 -11.48
N ASN A 165 4.42 -15.05 -11.02
CA ASN A 165 4.83 -14.79 -9.65
C ASN A 165 3.65 -14.53 -8.70
N LEU A 166 2.42 -14.34 -9.20
CA LEU A 166 1.24 -14.18 -8.32
C LEU A 166 0.98 -15.41 -7.43
N THR A 167 1.42 -16.61 -7.83
CA THR A 167 1.32 -17.83 -7.03
C THR A 167 2.49 -18.04 -6.06
N GLN A 168 3.59 -17.27 -6.18
CA GLN A 168 4.66 -17.22 -5.18
C GLN A 168 4.41 -16.08 -4.19
N VAL A 169 3.51 -16.35 -3.23
CA VAL A 169 3.35 -15.72 -1.92
C VAL A 169 3.71 -14.22 -1.84
N GLY A 170 2.70 -13.36 -2.02
CA GLY A 170 2.66 -12.02 -1.41
C GLY A 170 2.99 -10.84 -2.33
N THR A 171 3.74 -11.02 -3.42
CA THR A 171 4.07 -9.93 -4.35
C THR A 171 2.96 -9.71 -5.40
N VAL A 172 1.86 -9.05 -4.99
CA VAL A 172 0.84 -8.56 -5.94
C VAL A 172 1.41 -7.37 -6.72
N LEU A 173 2.03 -7.68 -7.85
CA LEU A 173 2.62 -6.71 -8.76
C LEU A 173 1.53 -6.13 -9.69
N GLY A 174 0.83 -5.09 -9.23
CA GLY A 174 -0.16 -4.37 -10.04
C GLY A 174 -1.40 -3.91 -9.26
N THR A 175 -2.26 -3.17 -9.94
CA THR A 175 -3.55 -2.69 -9.38
C THR A 175 -4.66 -3.66 -9.76
N PRO A 176 -5.20 -4.49 -8.84
CA PRO A 176 -6.14 -5.55 -9.20
C PRO A 176 -7.55 -5.09 -9.62
N SER A 177 -7.83 -3.78 -9.68
CA SER A 177 -9.15 -3.24 -10.05
C SER A 177 -9.65 -3.64 -11.44
N TYR A 178 -8.75 -4.00 -12.36
CA TYR A 178 -9.10 -4.40 -13.73
C TYR A 178 -8.93 -5.92 -13.97
N MET A 179 -8.40 -6.67 -13.00
CA MET A 179 -8.25 -8.12 -13.12
C MET A 179 -9.63 -8.80 -13.04
N SER A 180 -9.81 -9.88 -13.79
CA SER A 180 -11.03 -10.69 -13.71
C SER A 180 -11.03 -11.63 -12.49
N PRO A 181 -12.21 -12.13 -12.07
CA PRO A 181 -12.33 -13.11 -10.98
C PRO A 181 -11.41 -14.33 -11.15
N GLU A 182 -11.37 -14.90 -12.35
CA GLU A 182 -10.54 -16.06 -12.68
C GLU A 182 -9.02 -15.77 -12.62
N GLN A 183 -8.58 -14.56 -12.99
CA GLN A 183 -7.18 -14.14 -12.82
C GLN A 183 -6.80 -14.07 -11.33
N ILE A 184 -7.65 -13.49 -10.50
CA ILE A 184 -7.43 -13.36 -9.05
C ILE A 184 -7.43 -14.73 -8.35
N GLN A 185 -8.20 -15.69 -8.89
CA GLN A 185 -8.25 -17.07 -8.39
C GLN A 185 -7.15 -17.98 -8.96
N GLY A 186 -6.32 -17.51 -9.91
CA GLY A 186 -5.31 -18.34 -10.58
C GLY A 186 -5.89 -19.44 -11.47
N LEU A 187 -7.13 -19.28 -11.92
CA LEU A 187 -7.83 -20.22 -12.81
C LEU A 187 -7.40 -20.03 -14.28
N PRO A 188 -7.74 -20.96 -15.20
CA PRO A 188 -7.49 -20.79 -16.62
C PRO A 188 -8.13 -19.51 -17.18
N VAL A 189 -7.33 -18.72 -17.90
CA VAL A 189 -7.68 -17.41 -18.45
C VAL A 189 -7.88 -17.51 -19.96
N ASP A 190 -9.05 -17.08 -20.43
CA ASP A 190 -9.40 -16.94 -21.86
C ASP A 190 -9.78 -15.48 -22.20
N GLY A 191 -10.20 -15.22 -23.44
CA GLY A 191 -10.54 -13.87 -23.92
C GLY A 191 -11.62 -13.16 -23.09
N ARG A 192 -12.49 -13.90 -22.39
CA ARG A 192 -13.58 -13.34 -21.56
C ARG A 192 -13.06 -12.69 -20.27
N SER A 193 -11.79 -12.89 -19.91
CA SER A 193 -11.10 -12.09 -18.89
C SER A 193 -10.86 -10.67 -19.40
N ASP A 194 -10.37 -10.50 -20.63
CA ASP A 194 -10.15 -9.18 -21.25
C ASP A 194 -11.49 -8.41 -21.40
N LEU A 195 -12.59 -9.12 -21.65
CA LEU A 195 -13.94 -8.52 -21.72
C LEU A 195 -14.44 -8.01 -20.36
N PHE A 196 -14.11 -8.69 -19.25
CA PHE A 196 -14.40 -8.20 -17.91
C PHE A 196 -13.62 -6.90 -17.62
N SER A 197 -12.33 -6.89 -17.94
CA SER A 197 -11.47 -5.71 -17.80
C SER A 197 -11.94 -4.52 -18.66
N ALA A 198 -12.38 -4.77 -19.89
CA ALA A 198 -13.05 -3.77 -20.73
C ALA A 198 -14.37 -3.27 -20.12
N GLY A 199 -15.12 -4.15 -19.44
CA GLY A 199 -16.30 -3.77 -18.64
C GLY A 199 -15.98 -2.83 -17.47
N VAL A 200 -14.83 -3.01 -16.80
CA VAL A 200 -14.36 -2.10 -15.73
C VAL A 200 -14.05 -0.72 -16.31
N ILE A 201 -13.45 -0.66 -17.50
CA ILE A 201 -13.13 0.60 -18.19
C ILE A 201 -14.41 1.31 -18.66
N LEU A 202 -15.38 0.58 -19.21
CA LEU A 202 -16.69 1.12 -19.57
C LEU A 202 -17.41 1.72 -18.34
N TYR A 203 -17.41 1.01 -17.20
CA TYR A 203 -17.96 1.54 -15.95
C TYR A 203 -17.30 2.88 -15.56
N GLN A 204 -15.98 2.97 -15.67
CA GLN A 204 -15.22 4.15 -15.29
C GLN A 204 -15.44 5.33 -16.26
N PHE A 205 -15.59 5.07 -17.56
CA PHE A 205 -16.02 6.10 -18.52
C PHE A 205 -17.39 6.69 -18.16
N LEU A 206 -18.35 5.85 -17.76
CA LEU A 206 -19.74 6.24 -17.51
C LEU A 206 -19.93 6.98 -16.17
N THR A 207 -19.13 6.64 -15.14
CA THR A 207 -19.31 7.14 -13.76
C THR A 207 -18.21 8.09 -13.30
N GLY A 208 -17.01 7.99 -13.88
CA GLY A 208 -15.78 8.62 -13.38
C GLY A 208 -15.08 7.83 -12.27
N GLU A 209 -15.67 6.75 -11.76
CA GLU A 209 -15.12 5.94 -10.66
C GLU A 209 -14.88 4.48 -11.07
N ARG A 210 -14.09 3.73 -10.30
CA ARG A 210 -13.90 2.29 -10.54
C ARG A 210 -15.01 1.49 -9.83
N PRO A 211 -15.57 0.44 -10.46
CA PRO A 211 -16.59 -0.41 -9.83
C PRO A 211 -16.09 -1.11 -8.56
N PHE A 212 -14.78 -1.38 -8.48
CA PHE A 212 -14.15 -2.08 -7.35
C PHE A 212 -12.96 -1.26 -6.82
N ALA A 213 -13.20 -0.52 -5.74
CA ALA A 213 -12.22 0.34 -5.08
C ALA A 213 -11.96 -0.07 -3.61
N GLY A 214 -10.72 0.14 -3.17
CA GLY A 214 -10.18 -0.20 -1.84
C GLY A 214 -8.66 -0.46 -1.94
N SER A 215 -8.06 -1.06 -0.91
CA SER A 215 -6.73 -1.69 -1.01
C SER A 215 -6.70 -2.81 -2.07
N ALA A 216 -5.52 -3.36 -2.37
CA ALA A 216 -5.40 -4.49 -3.29
C ALA A 216 -6.23 -5.71 -2.83
N ALA A 217 -6.15 -6.07 -1.54
CA ALA A 217 -6.92 -7.18 -0.96
C ALA A 217 -8.44 -6.89 -0.93
N THR A 218 -8.84 -5.68 -0.53
CA THR A 218 -10.25 -5.24 -0.55
C THR A 218 -10.80 -5.32 -1.98
N THR A 219 -10.07 -4.78 -2.96
CA THR A 219 -10.43 -4.78 -4.38
C THR A 219 -10.56 -6.20 -4.92
N MET A 220 -9.61 -7.10 -4.60
CA MET A 220 -9.72 -8.52 -4.98
C MET A 220 -10.99 -9.16 -4.41
N GLN A 221 -11.28 -8.96 -3.12
CA GLN A 221 -12.52 -9.48 -2.51
C GLN A 221 -13.77 -8.91 -3.19
N LYS A 222 -13.78 -7.63 -3.57
CA LYS A 222 -14.89 -6.99 -4.29
C LYS A 222 -15.07 -7.54 -5.70
N VAL A 223 -13.99 -7.67 -6.49
CA VAL A 223 -14.05 -8.30 -7.81
C VAL A 223 -14.66 -9.70 -7.73
N LEU A 224 -14.30 -10.48 -6.70
CA LEU A 224 -14.82 -11.84 -6.51
C LEU A 224 -16.26 -11.93 -5.98
N LYS A 225 -16.79 -10.93 -5.26
CA LYS A 225 -18.03 -11.09 -4.46
C LYS A 225 -19.06 -9.95 -4.54
N GLU A 226 -18.67 -8.75 -4.95
CA GLU A 226 -19.52 -7.55 -4.90
C GLU A 226 -20.03 -7.20 -6.30
N GLU A 227 -21.33 -6.97 -6.47
CA GLU A 227 -21.87 -6.35 -7.68
C GLU A 227 -21.80 -4.82 -7.53
N PRO A 228 -21.30 -4.09 -8.54
CA PRO A 228 -21.18 -2.64 -8.46
C PRO A 228 -22.55 -1.96 -8.70
N LEU A 229 -22.70 -0.73 -8.20
CA LEU A 229 -23.91 0.07 -8.41
C LEU A 229 -24.14 0.34 -9.90
N SER A 230 -25.40 0.31 -10.35
CA SER A 230 -25.76 0.67 -11.73
C SER A 230 -25.23 2.07 -12.09
N PRO A 231 -24.47 2.24 -13.19
CA PRO A 231 -23.97 3.54 -13.62
C PRO A 231 -25.00 4.67 -13.67
N SER A 232 -26.24 4.40 -14.07
CA SER A 232 -27.34 5.40 -14.08
C SER A 232 -27.68 6.00 -12.71
N LEU A 233 -27.36 5.30 -11.61
CA LEU A 233 -27.55 5.80 -10.23
C LEU A 233 -26.45 6.79 -9.81
N LEU A 234 -25.28 6.74 -10.46
CA LEU A 234 -24.14 7.61 -10.18
C LEU A 234 -24.03 8.77 -11.19
N ASN A 235 -24.51 8.57 -12.43
CA ASN A 235 -24.54 9.59 -13.47
C ASN A 235 -25.85 9.55 -14.25
N ILE A 236 -26.70 10.56 -14.04
CA ILE A 236 -28.00 10.73 -14.71
C ILE A 236 -27.92 10.92 -16.23
N GLN A 237 -26.72 11.11 -16.80
CA GLN A 237 -26.50 11.17 -18.26
C GLN A 237 -26.28 9.79 -18.89
N VAL A 238 -26.25 8.72 -18.08
CA VAL A 238 -26.14 7.34 -18.55
C VAL A 238 -27.53 6.74 -18.76
N LEU A 239 -27.79 6.24 -19.98
CA LEU A 239 -29.04 5.56 -20.30
C LEU A 239 -29.14 4.23 -19.51
N PRO A 240 -30.28 3.91 -18.87
CA PRO A 240 -30.44 2.65 -18.12
C PRO A 240 -30.21 1.37 -18.94
N ALA A 241 -30.31 1.43 -20.27
CA ALA A 241 -29.91 0.33 -21.16
C ALA A 241 -28.43 -0.06 -20.98
N MET A 242 -27.56 0.91 -20.69
CA MET A 242 -26.12 0.69 -20.48
C MET A 242 -25.83 -0.05 -19.17
N ASP A 243 -26.70 0.05 -18.16
CA ASP A 243 -26.54 -0.70 -16.90
C ASP A 243 -26.63 -2.22 -17.15
N ALA A 244 -27.46 -2.65 -18.12
CA ALA A 244 -27.56 -4.06 -18.50
C ALA A 244 -26.30 -4.56 -19.23
N VAL A 245 -25.71 -3.72 -20.09
CA VAL A 245 -24.45 -3.99 -20.78
C VAL A 245 -23.30 -4.12 -19.78
N VAL A 246 -23.17 -3.15 -18.87
CA VAL A 246 -22.14 -3.14 -17.82
C VAL A 246 -22.30 -4.33 -16.86
N ARG A 247 -23.53 -4.66 -16.44
CA ARG A 247 -23.80 -5.84 -15.60
C ARG A 247 -23.42 -7.15 -16.29
N LYS A 248 -23.68 -7.30 -17.60
CA LYS A 248 -23.25 -8.49 -18.35
C LYS A 248 -21.73 -8.56 -18.48
N ALA A 249 -21.05 -7.45 -18.78
CA ALA A 249 -19.59 -7.43 -18.87
C ALA A 249 -18.90 -7.77 -17.52
N LEU A 250 -19.47 -7.31 -16.41
CA LEU A 250 -18.94 -7.51 -15.05
C LEU A 250 -19.52 -8.73 -14.32
N ALA A 251 -20.23 -9.62 -15.03
CA ALA A 251 -20.73 -10.87 -14.47
C ALA A 251 -19.58 -11.74 -13.93
N LYS A 252 -19.78 -12.36 -12.76
CA LYS A 252 -18.69 -13.03 -12.04
C LYS A 252 -18.21 -14.28 -12.76
N ARG A 253 -19.14 -15.07 -13.32
CA ARG A 253 -18.81 -16.28 -14.08
C ARG A 253 -18.58 -15.93 -15.56
N ALA A 254 -17.56 -16.51 -16.18
CA ALA A 254 -17.18 -16.16 -17.56
C ALA A 254 -18.21 -16.60 -18.62
N ASP A 255 -19.00 -17.64 -18.34
CA ASP A 255 -20.12 -18.10 -19.17
C ASP A 255 -21.35 -17.19 -19.14
N GLU A 256 -21.44 -16.28 -18.16
CA GLU A 256 -22.53 -15.29 -18.06
C GLU A 256 -22.21 -13.97 -18.77
N ARG A 257 -20.93 -13.75 -19.13
CA ARG A 257 -20.46 -12.54 -19.81
C ARG A 257 -20.80 -12.54 -21.31
N PHE A 258 -20.45 -11.46 -22.01
CA PHE A 258 -20.27 -11.52 -23.46
C PHE A 258 -19.24 -12.61 -23.80
N GLN A 259 -19.47 -13.38 -24.86
CA GLN A 259 -18.58 -14.47 -25.27
C GLN A 259 -17.60 -14.03 -26.37
N THR A 260 -17.84 -12.91 -27.06
CA THR A 260 -16.89 -12.24 -27.95
C THR A 260 -16.82 -10.74 -27.69
N ALA A 261 -15.74 -10.08 -28.12
CA ALA A 261 -15.63 -8.63 -28.07
C ALA A 261 -16.58 -7.95 -29.06
N GLN A 262 -16.85 -8.58 -30.22
CA GLN A 262 -17.91 -8.13 -31.15
C GLN A 262 -19.29 -8.07 -30.48
N GLU A 263 -19.73 -9.12 -29.76
CA GLU A 263 -21.03 -9.16 -29.07
C GLU A 263 -21.16 -8.01 -28.05
N PHE A 264 -20.07 -7.69 -27.35
CA PHE A 264 -20.02 -6.58 -26.40
C PHE A 264 -20.08 -5.22 -27.12
N ALA A 265 -19.39 -5.04 -28.25
CA ALA A 265 -19.43 -3.80 -29.03
C ALA A 265 -20.84 -3.54 -29.61
N GLU A 266 -21.47 -4.58 -30.16
CA GLU A 266 -22.86 -4.52 -30.65
C GLU A 266 -23.84 -4.12 -29.54
N ALA A 267 -23.68 -4.68 -28.33
CA ALA A 267 -24.49 -4.31 -27.18
C ALA A 267 -24.29 -2.86 -26.70
N ILE A 268 -23.05 -2.34 -26.72
CA ILE A 268 -22.77 -0.92 -26.42
C ILE A 268 -23.45 -0.01 -27.44
N HIS A 269 -23.39 -0.35 -28.74
CA HIS A 269 -24.07 0.42 -29.79
C HIS A 269 -25.61 0.37 -29.65
N ALA A 270 -26.18 -0.80 -29.38
CA ALA A 270 -27.62 -0.95 -29.15
C ALA A 270 -28.11 -0.19 -27.90
N ALA A 271 -27.26 -0.07 -26.86
CA ALA A 271 -27.54 0.71 -25.65
C ALA A 271 -27.36 2.24 -25.83
N ALA A 272 -26.96 2.73 -27.01
CA ALA A 272 -26.78 4.15 -27.32
C ALA A 272 -27.58 4.65 -28.56
N PRO A 273 -28.91 4.46 -28.66
CA PRO A 273 -29.66 4.67 -29.92
C PRO A 273 -29.67 6.12 -30.45
N ALA A 274 -29.36 7.10 -29.61
CA ALA A 274 -29.46 8.53 -29.94
C ALA A 274 -28.16 9.14 -30.50
N MET A 275 -27.13 8.35 -30.79
CA MET A 275 -25.77 8.86 -31.08
C MET A 275 -25.18 8.46 -32.44
N THR A 276 -25.96 7.81 -33.30
CA THR A 276 -25.51 7.25 -34.60
C THR A 276 -26.29 7.78 -35.83
N ALA A 277 -27.17 8.76 -35.65
CA ALA A 277 -27.86 9.43 -36.76
C ALA A 277 -26.92 10.44 -37.45
N PRO A 278 -26.71 10.37 -38.79
CA PRO A 278 -26.05 11.43 -39.54
C PRO A 278 -26.84 12.74 -39.46
N ALA A 279 -26.14 13.88 -39.51
CA ALA A 279 -26.74 15.21 -39.37
C ALA A 279 -27.59 15.61 -40.61
N ALA A 280 -28.81 15.08 -40.70
CA ALA A 280 -29.82 15.54 -41.64
C ALA A 280 -30.33 16.94 -41.25
N LYS A 281 -30.45 17.82 -42.26
CA LYS A 281 -30.75 19.26 -42.11
C LYS A 281 -31.95 19.54 -41.20
N ALA A 282 -31.78 20.49 -40.28
CA ALA A 282 -32.88 21.04 -39.50
C ALA A 282 -33.91 21.77 -40.39
N ALA A 283 -35.19 21.62 -40.05
CA ALA A 283 -36.28 22.47 -40.48
C ALA A 283 -37.07 22.92 -39.22
N PRO A 284 -37.39 24.22 -39.05
CA PRO A 284 -38.12 24.72 -37.89
C PRO A 284 -39.65 24.70 -38.11
N VAL A 285 -40.39 25.24 -37.11
CA VAL A 285 -41.87 25.33 -37.01
C VAL A 285 -42.54 24.02 -36.56
N GLY A 286 -43.41 24.00 -35.54
CA GLY A 286 -43.83 25.07 -34.63
C GLY A 286 -44.89 24.59 -33.60
N ASN A 287 -45.11 25.34 -32.51
CA ASN A 287 -46.07 24.97 -31.46
C ASN A 287 -47.54 25.13 -31.91
N SER A 288 -48.41 24.20 -31.50
CA SER A 288 -49.83 24.44 -31.16
C SER A 288 -50.44 23.20 -30.48
N ASP A 289 -51.30 23.40 -29.49
CA ASP A 289 -52.14 22.36 -28.88
C ASP A 289 -53.43 22.10 -29.69
N ALA A 290 -53.91 20.84 -29.77
CA ALA A 290 -55.35 20.53 -29.87
C ALA A 290 -55.70 19.03 -29.70
N THR A 291 -56.58 18.77 -28.73
CA THR A 291 -57.27 17.53 -28.35
C THR A 291 -58.24 16.96 -29.42
N ILE A 292 -58.53 15.63 -29.42
CA ILE A 292 -59.89 14.95 -29.51
C ILE A 292 -59.95 13.56 -30.24
N ILE A 293 -60.22 12.50 -29.44
CA ILE A 293 -61.18 11.36 -29.60
C ILE A 293 -61.22 10.42 -30.84
N ALA A 294 -60.62 9.21 -30.66
CA ALA A 294 -61.17 7.82 -30.74
C ALA A 294 -61.82 7.13 -31.99
N ALA A 295 -61.71 5.78 -31.97
CA ALA A 295 -62.70 4.71 -32.34
C ALA A 295 -62.47 3.75 -33.54
N ALA A 296 -62.12 2.48 -33.20
CA ALA A 296 -62.47 1.15 -33.78
C ALA A 296 -62.74 0.89 -35.30
N GLY A 297 -62.30 -0.28 -35.83
CA GLY A 297 -62.59 -0.70 -37.23
C GLY A 297 -62.04 -2.05 -37.76
N THR A 298 -62.45 -3.16 -37.15
CA THR A 298 -62.30 -4.61 -37.46
C THR A 298 -62.14 -5.12 -38.94
N THR A 299 -61.45 -6.28 -39.09
CA THR A 299 -61.54 -7.36 -40.16
C THR A 299 -60.88 -7.27 -41.57
N ALA A 300 -59.84 -8.11 -41.76
CA ALA A 300 -59.76 -9.28 -42.66
C ALA A 300 -59.79 -9.21 -44.23
N ALA A 301 -58.59 -9.44 -44.81
CA ALA A 301 -58.21 -10.63 -45.62
C ALA A 301 -58.50 -10.81 -47.15
N LYS A 302 -57.40 -11.09 -47.88
CA LYS A 302 -57.18 -12.17 -48.90
C LYS A 302 -57.27 -11.84 -50.41
N ALA A 303 -56.44 -12.59 -51.18
CA ALA A 303 -56.43 -12.83 -52.64
C ALA A 303 -55.81 -11.73 -53.55
N ALA A 304 -55.07 -12.02 -54.64
CA ALA A 304 -54.48 -13.29 -55.14
C ALA A 304 -53.25 -13.05 -56.07
N ALA A 305 -52.53 -14.13 -56.42
CA ALA A 305 -51.51 -14.20 -57.48
C ALA A 305 -52.16 -14.58 -58.86
N PRO A 306 -51.54 -15.19 -59.91
CA PRO A 306 -50.33 -16.06 -60.02
C PRO A 306 -49.14 -15.30 -60.70
N VAL A 307 -48.11 -15.84 -61.40
CA VAL A 307 -47.77 -17.16 -61.99
C VAL A 307 -46.24 -17.44 -61.91
N ASN A 308 -45.74 -18.53 -62.51
CA ASN A 308 -44.34 -18.97 -62.60
C ASN A 308 -44.13 -19.75 -63.94
N PRO A 309 -42.90 -20.04 -64.42
CA PRO A 309 -42.13 -21.26 -64.02
C PRO A 309 -40.61 -21.00 -63.82
N ALA A 310 -39.86 -21.68 -62.94
CA ALA A 310 -39.55 -23.12 -62.82
C ALA A 310 -38.67 -23.68 -63.98
N ALA A 311 -37.71 -24.59 -63.76
CA ALA A 311 -37.26 -25.29 -62.54
C ALA A 311 -35.70 -25.19 -62.42
N GLU A 312 -34.88 -25.96 -61.68
CA GLU A 312 -34.92 -27.16 -60.79
C GLU A 312 -33.58 -27.12 -59.95
N GLN A 313 -33.14 -27.95 -58.99
CA GLN A 313 -33.47 -29.25 -58.36
C GLN A 313 -33.22 -29.22 -56.83
N SER A 314 -33.58 -30.29 -56.11
CA SER A 314 -33.21 -30.61 -54.71
C SER A 314 -33.35 -32.14 -54.48
N PRO A 315 -32.85 -32.76 -53.38
CA PRO A 315 -33.69 -32.88 -52.17
C PRO A 315 -32.99 -33.01 -50.78
N ALA A 316 -33.72 -32.57 -49.72
CA ALA A 316 -33.94 -33.05 -48.32
C ALA A 316 -32.97 -34.06 -47.60
N VAL A 317 -32.95 -34.28 -46.27
CA VAL A 317 -33.91 -34.22 -45.12
C VAL A 317 -33.09 -33.92 -43.83
N ALA A 318 -33.36 -32.89 -42.99
CA ALA A 318 -34.36 -32.68 -41.91
C ALA A 318 -34.07 -33.31 -40.50
N GLN A 319 -34.61 -32.69 -39.44
CA GLN A 319 -34.33 -32.90 -38.00
C GLN A 319 -35.29 -33.88 -37.28
N PRO A 320 -35.07 -34.17 -35.98
CA PRO A 320 -36.20 -34.30 -35.03
C PRO A 320 -35.97 -33.65 -33.63
N SER A 321 -37.06 -33.60 -32.84
CA SER A 321 -37.20 -32.87 -31.56
C SER A 321 -37.23 -33.78 -30.29
N THR A 322 -37.92 -33.37 -29.21
CA THR A 322 -37.63 -33.74 -27.81
C THR A 322 -38.73 -34.54 -27.05
N LEU A 323 -38.35 -35.01 -25.84
CA LEU A 323 -39.14 -35.27 -24.59
C LEU A 323 -39.51 -36.72 -24.13
N ALA A 324 -38.96 -37.05 -22.95
CA ALA A 324 -39.56 -37.71 -21.76
C ALA A 324 -40.06 -39.18 -21.73
N ALA A 325 -39.37 -40.04 -20.95
CA ALA A 325 -39.92 -40.87 -19.83
C ALA A 325 -38.82 -41.72 -19.12
N THR A 326 -39.10 -42.25 -17.92
CA THR A 326 -38.21 -43.07 -17.03
C THR A 326 -38.93 -44.35 -16.58
N PRO A 327 -38.38 -45.28 -15.74
CA PRO A 327 -37.00 -45.55 -15.28
C PRO A 327 -36.55 -47.04 -15.42
N SER A 328 -35.27 -47.38 -15.18
CA SER A 328 -34.85 -48.70 -14.64
C SER A 328 -33.39 -48.72 -14.09
N LYS A 329 -33.00 -49.76 -13.35
CA LYS A 329 -31.66 -49.98 -12.74
C LYS A 329 -30.91 -51.14 -13.42
N ALA A 330 -29.59 -51.05 -13.59
CA ALA A 330 -28.65 -52.15 -13.26
C ALA A 330 -27.16 -51.72 -13.27
N SER A 331 -26.42 -52.24 -12.30
CA SER A 331 -24.98 -52.07 -12.06
C SER A 331 -24.05 -52.65 -13.15
N ARG A 332 -22.87 -52.02 -13.36
CA ARG A 332 -21.56 -52.68 -13.42
C ARG A 332 -20.41 -51.69 -13.12
N SER A 333 -19.24 -52.21 -12.74
CA SER A 333 -18.24 -51.49 -11.92
C SER A 333 -16.99 -50.97 -12.66
N PRO A 334 -16.33 -49.91 -12.12
CA PRO A 334 -15.06 -49.39 -12.66
C PRO A 334 -13.85 -50.05 -11.98
N ALA A 335 -13.14 -50.94 -12.68
CA ALA A 335 -11.94 -51.61 -12.14
C ALA A 335 -10.64 -51.36 -12.94
N LEU A 336 -10.71 -50.77 -14.14
CA LEU A 336 -9.57 -50.74 -15.07
C LEU A 336 -8.74 -49.44 -15.04
N ALA A 337 -9.29 -48.33 -14.54
CA ALA A 337 -8.67 -47.01 -14.63
C ALA A 337 -7.44 -46.79 -13.72
N LEU A 338 -7.35 -47.50 -12.59
CA LEU A 338 -6.29 -47.29 -11.59
C LEU A 338 -4.93 -47.88 -11.98
N VAL A 339 -4.90 -48.95 -12.80
CA VAL A 339 -3.65 -49.66 -13.13
C VAL A 339 -2.74 -48.83 -14.04
N VAL A 340 -3.31 -48.09 -14.99
CA VAL A 340 -2.56 -47.26 -15.94
C VAL A 340 -1.84 -46.10 -15.25
N VAL A 341 -2.48 -45.47 -14.27
CA VAL A 341 -1.90 -44.34 -13.52
C VAL A 341 -0.69 -44.79 -12.69
N ALA A 342 -0.78 -45.95 -12.03
CA ALA A 342 0.33 -46.49 -11.23
C ALA A 342 1.58 -46.79 -12.07
N ALA A 343 1.41 -47.33 -13.28
CA ALA A 343 2.52 -47.66 -14.19
C ALA A 343 3.33 -46.42 -14.62
N VAL A 344 2.66 -45.30 -14.91
CA VAL A 344 3.31 -44.05 -15.32
C VAL A 344 4.13 -43.44 -14.16
N ILE A 345 3.61 -43.50 -12.93
CA ILE A 345 4.32 -42.98 -11.74
C ILE A 345 5.58 -43.81 -11.46
N ALA A 346 5.51 -45.14 -11.59
CA ALA A 346 6.67 -46.02 -11.41
C ALA A 346 7.79 -45.75 -12.44
N ALA A 347 7.43 -45.53 -13.71
CA ALA A 347 8.39 -45.19 -14.77
C ALA A 347 9.10 -43.84 -14.50
N ALA A 348 8.37 -42.82 -14.06
CA ALA A 348 8.92 -41.51 -13.73
C ALA A 348 9.94 -41.57 -12.57
N ALA A 349 9.62 -42.33 -11.51
CA ALA A 349 10.52 -42.53 -10.37
C ALA A 349 11.82 -43.25 -10.76
N GLY A 350 11.73 -44.28 -11.63
CA GLY A 350 12.90 -45.02 -12.11
C GLY A 350 13.87 -44.16 -12.92
N GLY A 351 13.35 -43.30 -13.80
CA GLY A 351 14.18 -42.40 -14.61
C GLY A 351 15.01 -41.40 -13.78
N TRP A 352 14.41 -40.82 -12.73
CA TRP A 352 15.08 -39.85 -11.87
C TRP A 352 16.23 -40.48 -11.06
N PHE A 353 16.03 -41.69 -10.54
CA PHE A 353 17.03 -42.39 -9.73
C PHE A 353 18.27 -42.81 -10.54
N VAL A 354 18.11 -43.13 -11.82
CA VAL A 354 19.24 -43.40 -12.74
C VAL A 354 19.98 -42.10 -13.08
N TYR A 355 19.27 -41.00 -13.31
CA TYR A 355 19.89 -39.71 -13.67
C TYR A 355 20.81 -39.17 -12.58
N GLN A 356 20.39 -39.23 -11.30
CA GLN A 356 21.23 -38.78 -10.18
C GLN A 356 22.52 -39.61 -10.00
N ARG A 357 22.55 -40.87 -10.44
CA ARG A 357 23.70 -41.77 -10.21
C ARG A 357 24.86 -41.55 -11.18
N ASN A 358 24.64 -40.88 -12.32
CA ASN A 358 25.69 -40.58 -13.31
C ASN A 358 26.32 -39.18 -13.17
N ALA A 359 25.82 -38.33 -12.26
CA ALA A 359 26.30 -36.96 -12.07
C ALA A 359 27.48 -36.82 -11.07
N VAL A 360 28.34 -37.84 -10.97
CA VAL A 360 29.56 -37.82 -10.13
C VAL A 360 30.75 -38.43 -10.87
N ASN A 361 31.43 -37.62 -11.70
CA ASN A 361 32.82 -37.77 -12.14
C ASN A 361 33.24 -36.54 -12.97
N VAL A 362 34.56 -36.37 -13.19
CA VAL A 362 35.22 -35.21 -13.85
C VAL A 362 35.22 -33.92 -13.01
N ALA A 363 36.33 -33.19 -12.80
CA ALA A 363 37.76 -33.52 -12.79
C ALA A 363 38.53 -32.44 -11.98
N MET A 364 39.70 -32.78 -11.42
CA MET A 364 40.61 -31.82 -10.77
C MET A 364 41.58 -31.16 -11.77
N PRO A 365 42.10 -29.97 -11.44
CA PRO A 365 43.47 -29.60 -11.77
C PRO A 365 44.33 -29.21 -10.56
N ALA A 366 45.51 -29.83 -10.48
CA ALA A 366 46.81 -29.45 -9.89
C ALA A 366 46.95 -28.49 -8.68
N GLN A 367 47.86 -28.85 -7.77
CA GLN A 367 48.40 -27.98 -6.72
C GLN A 367 49.61 -27.14 -7.20
N GLY A 368 49.83 -25.98 -6.56
CA GLY A 368 51.06 -25.17 -6.62
C GLY A 368 51.47 -24.71 -5.21
N PRO A 369 52.76 -24.44 -4.93
CA PRO A 369 53.35 -24.68 -3.60
C PRO A 369 53.14 -23.58 -2.55
N ALA A 370 53.30 -23.97 -1.28
CA ALA A 370 53.10 -23.14 -0.10
C ALA A 370 54.29 -22.20 0.22
N ALA A 371 54.00 -21.08 0.87
CA ALA A 371 54.97 -20.15 1.44
C ALA A 371 54.91 -20.14 2.98
N GLN A 372 56.09 -20.22 3.60
CA GLN A 372 56.37 -20.48 5.01
C GLN A 372 55.81 -19.44 5.99
N ALA A 373 55.54 -19.88 7.23
CA ALA A 373 55.36 -18.99 8.39
C ALA A 373 56.70 -18.79 9.14
N PRO A 374 57.01 -17.59 9.67
CA PRO A 374 58.20 -17.37 10.50
C PRO A 374 57.93 -17.64 12.00
N THR A 375 58.81 -18.37 12.66
CA THR A 375 58.82 -18.57 14.12
C THR A 375 59.99 -17.84 14.79
N THR A 376 59.72 -16.90 15.70
CA THR A 376 60.67 -16.31 16.70
C THR A 376 59.88 -15.36 17.61
N THR A 377 60.14 -15.15 18.92
CA THR A 377 60.99 -15.79 19.94
C THR A 377 60.46 -15.39 21.34
N VAL A 378 60.77 -16.14 22.40
CA VAL A 378 60.34 -15.89 23.79
C VAL A 378 61.16 -14.77 24.47
N ALA A 379 60.47 -13.88 25.21
CA ALA A 379 61.06 -13.05 26.27
C ALA A 379 59.99 -12.68 27.33
N SER A 380 60.41 -12.33 28.54
CA SER A 380 59.56 -11.99 29.71
C SER A 380 60.36 -11.10 30.69
N PRO A 381 59.79 -10.57 31.79
CA PRO A 381 58.81 -9.48 31.83
C PRO A 381 59.41 -8.20 32.45
N ALA A 382 58.76 -7.04 32.26
CA ALA A 382 59.08 -5.80 32.97
C ALA A 382 57.82 -4.95 33.24
N THR A 383 57.82 -4.23 34.36
CA THR A 383 56.67 -3.45 34.88
C THR A 383 57.03 -1.95 35.00
N PRO A 384 56.07 -1.07 35.32
CA PRO A 384 55.30 -0.27 34.36
C PRO A 384 55.86 1.14 34.13
N ALA A 385 55.52 1.77 33.00
CA ALA A 385 55.80 3.18 32.73
C ALA A 385 54.58 3.91 32.14
N ALA A 386 54.58 5.24 32.29
CA ALA A 386 53.45 6.16 32.10
C ALA A 386 52.65 6.01 30.78
N SER A 387 51.33 6.22 30.89
CA SER A 387 50.40 6.30 29.76
C SER A 387 50.49 7.67 29.04
N PRO A 388 50.68 7.70 27.72
CA PRO A 388 50.37 8.88 26.90
C PRO A 388 48.85 9.00 26.74
N ALA A 389 48.30 10.21 26.84
CA ALA A 389 46.87 10.45 26.70
C ALA A 389 46.36 10.05 25.30
N ALA A 390 45.21 9.39 25.24
CA ALA A 390 44.51 9.13 23.98
C ALA A 390 44.08 10.47 23.34
N PRO A 391 44.09 10.59 22.00
CA PRO A 391 43.58 11.78 21.32
C PRO A 391 42.09 11.99 21.65
N PRO A 392 41.62 13.25 21.73
CA PRO A 392 40.25 13.53 22.09
C PRO A 392 39.28 12.93 21.07
N VAL A 393 38.29 12.18 21.56
CA VAL A 393 37.16 11.70 20.75
C VAL A 393 36.50 12.93 20.11
N PRO A 394 36.25 12.94 18.79
CA PRO A 394 35.53 14.05 18.15
C PRO A 394 34.21 14.30 18.86
N ALA A 395 33.97 15.55 19.25
CA ALA A 395 32.74 15.93 19.95
C ALA A 395 31.52 15.48 19.13
N ALA A 396 30.60 14.78 19.79
CA ALA A 396 29.46 14.17 19.12
C ALA A 396 28.67 15.23 18.35
N ALA A 397 28.61 15.08 17.02
CA ALA A 397 27.81 15.95 16.17
C ALA A 397 26.35 15.94 16.65
N ALA A 398 25.72 17.12 16.69
CA ALA A 398 24.34 17.24 17.14
C ALA A 398 23.43 16.30 16.31
N PRO A 399 22.55 15.51 16.94
CA PRO A 399 21.79 14.47 16.25
C PRO A 399 20.88 15.09 15.19
N GLU A 400 21.04 14.65 13.94
CA GLU A 400 20.25 15.18 12.81
C GLU A 400 18.73 15.06 13.08
N PRO A 401 17.96 16.14 12.86
CA PRO A 401 16.59 16.27 13.36
C PRO A 401 15.65 15.22 12.77
N GLY A 402 15.28 14.23 13.59
CA GLY A 402 14.52 13.04 13.19
C GLY A 402 15.26 11.70 13.42
N THR A 403 16.48 11.74 13.94
CA THR A 403 17.26 10.57 14.37
C THR A 403 17.21 10.45 15.90
N LEU A 404 16.95 9.24 16.43
CA LEU A 404 17.02 8.96 17.86
C LEU A 404 18.03 7.86 18.17
N MET A 405 18.65 7.91 19.35
CA MET A 405 19.38 6.77 19.90
C MET A 405 18.37 5.78 20.47
N ILE A 406 18.47 4.52 20.07
CA ILE A 406 17.59 3.43 20.53
C ILE A 406 18.47 2.25 20.94
N SER A 407 18.11 1.59 22.03
CA SER A 407 18.73 0.35 22.51
C SER A 407 17.71 -0.78 22.52
N ALA A 408 18.06 -1.96 22.01
CA ALA A 408 17.17 -3.11 21.99
C ALA A 408 17.92 -4.44 22.20
N VAL A 409 17.19 -5.45 22.68
CA VAL A 409 17.66 -6.83 22.81
C VAL A 409 17.06 -7.67 21.69
N GLY A 410 17.91 -8.19 20.81
CA GLY A 410 17.55 -9.26 19.87
C GLY A 410 17.59 -10.61 20.57
N LEU A 411 16.66 -11.51 20.22
CA LEU A 411 16.46 -12.80 20.85
C LEU A 411 16.25 -13.90 19.82
N ILE A 412 16.79 -15.09 20.08
CA ILE A 412 16.61 -16.26 19.21
C ILE A 412 16.64 -17.57 20.01
N ASP A 413 15.83 -18.54 19.59
CA ASP A 413 15.85 -19.90 20.10
C ASP A 413 16.88 -20.75 19.31
N PRO A 414 18.02 -21.12 19.92
CA PRO A 414 19.08 -21.87 19.25
C PRO A 414 18.74 -23.36 19.07
N SER A 415 17.59 -23.84 19.58
CA SER A 415 17.13 -25.23 19.38
C SER A 415 16.40 -25.44 18.05
N ASP A 416 16.07 -24.37 17.32
CA ASP A 416 15.48 -24.42 15.97
C ASP A 416 16.36 -25.30 15.03
N PRO A 417 15.79 -26.34 14.39
CA PRO A 417 16.55 -27.26 13.54
C PRO A 417 17.37 -26.58 12.44
N ARG A 418 16.98 -25.39 11.97
CA ARG A 418 17.72 -24.62 10.96
C ARG A 418 19.15 -24.27 11.37
N TYR A 419 19.41 -24.14 12.67
CA TYR A 419 20.74 -23.76 13.18
C TYR A 419 21.64 -24.95 13.54
N GLN A 420 21.13 -26.18 13.43
CA GLN A 420 21.91 -27.39 13.67
C GLN A 420 22.88 -27.68 12.51
N SER A 421 22.49 -27.34 11.28
CA SER A 421 23.32 -27.40 10.08
C SER A 421 24.11 -26.12 9.82
N ASP A 422 23.59 -24.94 10.18
CA ASP A 422 24.26 -23.65 9.95
C ASP A 422 24.31 -22.76 11.21
N LYS A 423 25.51 -22.67 11.80
CA LYS A 423 25.81 -21.80 12.96
C LYS A 423 26.08 -20.34 12.57
N SER A 424 26.30 -20.04 11.29
CA SER A 424 26.44 -18.67 10.80
C SER A 424 25.07 -18.00 10.67
N ALA A 425 24.06 -18.73 10.17
CA ALA A 425 22.66 -18.30 10.17
C ALA A 425 22.18 -17.90 11.57
N LEU A 426 22.52 -18.67 12.62
CA LEU A 426 22.17 -18.32 14.01
C LEU A 426 22.66 -16.93 14.43
N GLN A 427 23.89 -16.56 14.08
CA GLN A 427 24.44 -15.24 14.39
C GLN A 427 23.93 -14.12 13.47
N SER A 428 23.53 -14.46 12.24
CA SER A 428 22.91 -13.54 11.30
C SER A 428 21.48 -13.20 11.76
N ASP A 429 20.65 -14.21 11.98
CA ASP A 429 19.24 -14.06 12.38
C ASP A 429 19.12 -13.36 13.75
N LEU A 430 20.05 -13.61 14.69
CA LEU A 430 20.07 -12.91 16.00
C LEU A 430 20.32 -11.39 15.86
N ARG A 431 21.21 -10.99 14.93
CA ARG A 431 21.45 -9.58 14.60
C ARG A 431 20.34 -8.98 13.74
N ALA A 432 19.67 -9.80 12.93
CA ALA A 432 18.48 -9.38 12.20
C ALA A 432 17.32 -9.10 13.16
N ASP A 433 17.12 -9.91 14.22
CA ASP A 433 16.15 -9.61 15.26
C ASP A 433 16.52 -8.33 16.03
N SER A 434 17.76 -8.15 16.49
CA SER A 434 18.10 -6.92 17.25
C SER A 434 17.86 -5.64 16.44
N LYS A 435 18.20 -5.64 15.15
CA LYS A 435 17.87 -4.56 14.21
C LYS A 435 16.36 -4.40 13.99
N SER A 436 15.63 -5.50 13.86
CA SER A 436 14.16 -5.52 13.80
C SER A 436 13.54 -4.89 15.05
N GLN A 437 14.10 -5.14 16.24
CA GLN A 437 13.59 -4.58 17.49
C GLN A 437 13.93 -3.09 17.66
N LEU A 438 15.11 -2.62 17.21
CA LEU A 438 15.43 -1.19 17.15
C LEU A 438 14.36 -0.42 16.34
N VAL A 439 13.95 -0.97 15.19
CA VAL A 439 12.89 -0.39 14.35
C VAL A 439 11.51 -0.57 14.97
N ALA A 440 11.21 -1.72 15.60
CA ALA A 440 9.93 -1.93 16.28
C ALA A 440 9.68 -0.92 17.41
N LYS A 441 10.72 -0.58 18.19
CA LYS A 441 10.66 0.48 19.21
C LYS A 441 10.41 1.86 18.59
N ALA A 442 11.08 2.18 17.48
CA ALA A 442 10.83 3.41 16.72
C ALA A 442 9.42 3.48 16.09
N VAL A 443 8.80 2.33 15.79
CA VAL A 443 7.40 2.25 15.35
C VAL A 443 6.43 2.40 16.52
N GLY A 444 6.76 1.89 17.71
CA GLY A 444 5.98 2.10 18.95
C GLY A 444 5.94 3.56 19.41
N LEU A 445 6.89 4.39 18.98
CA LEU A 445 6.85 5.84 19.13
C LEU A 445 5.86 6.55 18.21
N LEU A 446 5.35 5.87 17.17
CA LEU A 446 4.46 6.41 16.15
C LEU A 446 3.06 5.76 16.18
N LEU A 447 2.90 4.61 16.85
CA LEU A 447 1.68 3.81 16.90
C LEU A 447 1.34 3.37 18.32
N ASP A 448 0.04 3.36 18.68
CA ASP A 448 -0.39 2.78 19.96
C ASP A 448 -0.02 1.27 20.03
N PRO A 449 0.42 0.76 21.20
CA PRO A 449 0.82 -0.63 21.35
C PRO A 449 -0.23 -1.68 20.96
N LYS A 450 -1.54 -1.39 21.01
CA LYS A 450 -2.59 -2.29 20.51
C LYS A 450 -2.61 -2.32 18.98
N SER A 451 -2.47 -1.17 18.32
CA SER A 451 -2.34 -1.08 16.86
C SER A 451 -1.07 -1.80 16.36
N LEU A 452 0.06 -1.62 17.06
CA LEU A 452 1.31 -2.32 16.78
C LEU A 452 1.15 -3.84 16.97
N THR A 453 0.48 -4.26 18.04
CA THR A 453 0.25 -5.69 18.34
C THR A 453 -0.67 -6.35 17.34
N LYS A 454 -1.78 -5.71 16.96
CA LYS A 454 -2.77 -6.27 16.03
C LYS A 454 -2.18 -6.50 14.64
N ASN A 455 -1.37 -5.54 14.18
CA ASN A 455 -0.88 -5.48 12.80
C ASN A 455 0.60 -5.86 12.69
N TYR A 456 1.13 -6.59 13.69
CA TYR A 456 2.56 -6.87 13.82
C TYR A 456 3.16 -7.57 12.59
N ASP A 457 2.44 -8.52 12.00
CA ASP A 457 2.95 -9.28 10.86
C ASP A 457 3.05 -8.41 9.58
N VAL A 458 2.12 -7.46 9.39
CA VAL A 458 2.21 -6.45 8.30
C VAL A 458 3.40 -5.51 8.53
N LEU A 459 3.63 -5.05 9.77
CA LEU A 459 4.81 -4.25 10.12
C LEU A 459 6.10 -5.05 9.95
N LYS A 460 6.10 -6.34 10.30
CA LYS A 460 7.23 -7.24 10.16
C LYS A 460 7.66 -7.37 8.70
N ASP A 461 6.72 -7.66 7.81
CA ASP A 461 7.02 -7.90 6.40
C ASP A 461 7.42 -6.62 5.65
N ARG A 462 6.87 -5.46 6.05
CA ARG A 462 7.15 -4.15 5.40
C ARG A 462 8.33 -3.36 5.99
N LEU A 463 8.53 -3.37 7.31
CA LEU A 463 9.47 -2.46 8.00
C LEU A 463 10.56 -3.21 8.77
N LEU A 464 10.21 -4.25 9.53
CA LEU A 464 11.18 -4.92 10.42
C LEU A 464 12.14 -5.80 9.61
N SER A 465 11.62 -6.48 8.59
CA SER A 465 12.39 -7.20 7.55
C SER A 465 13.45 -6.30 6.89
N GLN A 466 13.10 -5.03 6.65
CA GLN A 466 13.96 -4.01 6.05
C GLN A 466 14.65 -3.11 7.09
N SER A 467 14.80 -3.58 8.34
CA SER A 467 15.25 -2.74 9.46
C SER A 467 16.59 -2.02 9.24
N GLY A 468 17.49 -2.61 8.44
CA GLY A 468 18.74 -1.97 8.03
C GLY A 468 18.56 -0.63 7.30
N ASN A 469 17.48 -0.44 6.54
CA ASN A 469 17.19 0.80 5.80
C ASN A 469 16.89 2.01 6.72
N PHE A 470 16.58 1.76 7.99
CA PHE A 470 16.19 2.79 8.96
C PHE A 470 17.27 3.06 10.02
N ILE A 471 18.34 2.25 10.07
CA ILE A 471 19.45 2.39 11.01
C ILE A 471 20.61 3.11 10.31
N LYS A 472 21.00 4.30 10.79
CA LYS A 472 22.16 5.03 10.26
C LYS A 472 23.48 4.40 10.70
N THR A 473 23.62 4.18 12.00
CA THR A 473 24.87 3.74 12.63
C THR A 473 24.56 2.87 13.84
N VAL A 474 25.15 1.68 13.91
CA VAL A 474 25.23 0.92 15.17
C VAL A 474 26.36 1.52 16.01
N VAL A 475 26.02 2.00 17.20
CA VAL A 475 26.95 2.69 18.11
C VAL A 475 27.61 1.68 19.05
N ARG A 476 26.87 0.64 19.45
CA ARG A 476 27.37 -0.43 20.31
C ARG A 476 26.62 -1.74 20.04
N GLU A 477 27.34 -2.85 20.07
CA GLU A 477 26.76 -4.20 20.05
C GLU A 477 27.46 -5.03 21.14
N SER A 478 26.70 -5.86 21.87
CA SER A 478 27.27 -6.83 22.81
C SER A 478 27.68 -8.11 22.10
N GLU A 479 28.55 -8.91 22.70
CA GLU A 479 28.69 -10.31 22.30
C GLU A 479 27.34 -11.06 22.49
N PRO A 480 27.01 -12.03 21.61
CA PRO A 480 25.90 -12.96 21.84
C PRO A 480 26.09 -13.77 23.12
N ARG A 481 25.02 -13.93 23.91
CA ARG A 481 25.04 -14.67 25.19
C ARG A 481 23.86 -15.62 25.30
N MET A 482 24.12 -16.84 25.78
CA MET A 482 23.09 -17.81 26.14
C MET A 482 22.51 -17.47 27.52
N GLY A 483 21.19 -17.41 27.65
CA GLY A 483 20.49 -17.31 28.94
C GLY A 483 20.16 -18.68 29.53
N LYS A 484 19.81 -18.71 30.83
CA LYS A 484 19.29 -19.93 31.51
C LYS A 484 17.80 -20.19 31.19
N ASP A 485 17.20 -19.31 30.40
CA ASP A 485 15.89 -19.43 29.75
C ASP A 485 15.95 -20.24 28.43
N GLY A 486 17.16 -20.61 28.00
CA GLY A 486 17.41 -21.35 26.76
C GLY A 486 17.48 -20.47 25.49
N LEU A 487 17.37 -19.14 25.61
CA LEU A 487 17.45 -18.23 24.48
C LEU A 487 18.87 -17.64 24.35
N MET A 488 19.31 -17.43 23.10
CA MET A 488 20.49 -16.61 22.84
C MET A 488 20.05 -15.16 22.60
N SER A 489 20.77 -14.21 23.21
CA SER A 489 20.45 -12.77 23.15
C SER A 489 21.65 -11.93 22.72
N ILE A 490 21.38 -10.82 22.05
CA ILE A 490 22.36 -9.76 21.76
C ILE A 490 21.74 -8.40 22.08
N THR A 491 22.52 -7.48 22.67
CA THR A 491 22.07 -6.09 22.89
C THR A 491 22.73 -5.19 21.86
N THR A 492 21.92 -4.44 21.11
CA THR A 492 22.39 -3.48 20.09
C THR A 492 21.85 -2.09 20.40
N GLU A 493 22.70 -1.08 20.27
CA GLU A 493 22.41 0.35 20.47
C GLU A 493 22.79 1.11 19.19
N ALA A 494 21.86 1.90 18.65
CA ALA A 494 21.99 2.48 17.32
C ALA A 494 21.23 3.80 17.14
N LEU A 495 21.68 4.59 16.16
CA LEU A 495 20.99 5.77 15.66
C LEU A 495 19.95 5.37 14.59
N VAL A 496 18.66 5.54 14.92
CA VAL A 496 17.52 5.14 14.08
C VAL A 496 16.82 6.38 13.52
N ASN A 497 16.55 6.37 12.21
CA ASN A 497 15.88 7.45 11.49
C ASN A 497 14.35 7.31 11.56
N VAL A 498 13.75 7.90 12.60
CA VAL A 498 12.30 7.82 12.86
C VAL A 498 11.50 8.52 11.76
N LYS A 499 12.01 9.61 11.17
CA LYS A 499 11.36 10.29 10.02
C LYS A 499 11.28 9.38 8.78
N ALA A 500 12.28 8.54 8.53
CA ALA A 500 12.22 7.57 7.43
C ALA A 500 11.18 6.47 7.69
N ILE A 501 11.04 6.02 8.93
CA ILE A 501 10.01 5.06 9.35
C ILE A 501 8.61 5.68 9.20
N GLN A 502 8.41 6.90 9.70
CA GLN A 502 7.18 7.69 9.56
C GLN A 502 6.81 7.90 8.08
N LYS A 503 7.79 8.22 7.21
CA LYS A 503 7.58 8.32 5.77
C LYS A 503 7.14 6.99 5.14
N SER A 504 7.76 5.88 5.54
CA SER A 504 7.41 4.54 5.04
C SER A 504 6.01 4.09 5.51
N LEU A 505 5.64 4.37 6.76
CA LEU A 505 4.27 4.20 7.28
C LEU A 505 3.26 5.05 6.50
N ASN A 506 3.59 6.31 6.20
CA ASN A 506 2.74 7.20 5.41
C ASN A 506 2.58 6.77 3.94
N GLN A 507 3.52 5.99 3.41
CA GLN A 507 3.46 5.38 2.08
C GLN A 507 2.62 4.08 2.03
N MET A 508 2.16 3.56 3.17
CA MET A 508 1.21 2.43 3.20
C MET A 508 -0.18 2.86 2.70
N SER A 509 -0.97 1.88 2.24
CA SER A 509 -2.27 2.13 1.64
C SER A 509 -3.29 2.72 2.62
N ARG A 510 -4.35 3.31 2.08
CA ARG A 510 -5.38 4.00 2.88
C ARG A 510 -6.05 3.07 3.90
N ASP A 511 -6.33 1.82 3.53
CA ASP A 511 -6.98 0.84 4.41
C ASP A 511 -6.03 0.42 5.54
N GLU A 512 -4.77 0.07 5.22
CA GLU A 512 -3.71 -0.24 6.20
C GLU A 512 -3.54 0.93 7.19
N ARG A 513 -3.44 2.18 6.70
CA ARG A 513 -3.33 3.37 7.55
C ARG A 513 -4.57 3.65 8.40
N ILE A 514 -5.77 3.26 7.97
CA ILE A 514 -7.00 3.38 8.78
C ILE A 514 -7.00 2.36 9.93
N GLU A 515 -6.41 1.18 9.73
CA GLU A 515 -6.29 0.16 10.78
C GLU A 515 -5.13 0.42 11.75
N PHE A 516 -4.01 1.00 11.28
CA PHE A 516 -2.91 1.45 12.15
C PHE A 516 -3.30 2.63 13.03
N ILE A 517 -3.91 3.68 12.46
CA ILE A 517 -4.14 4.96 13.17
C ILE A 517 -5.30 4.87 14.18
N ARG A 518 -6.08 3.78 14.20
CA ARG A 518 -7.29 3.59 15.04
C ARG A 518 -7.09 3.63 16.57
N ALA A 519 -5.87 3.83 17.06
CA ALA A 519 -5.59 4.15 18.47
C ALA A 519 -4.40 5.11 18.66
N SER A 520 -3.73 5.57 17.60
CA SER A 520 -2.48 6.34 17.65
C SER A 520 -2.74 7.82 17.96
N GLY A 521 -3.27 8.09 19.16
CA GLY A 521 -3.36 9.40 19.78
C GLY A 521 -3.92 10.51 18.88
N ASP A 522 -5.21 10.40 18.49
CA ASP A 522 -5.88 11.36 17.59
C ASP A 522 -5.48 12.82 17.92
N PRO A 523 -4.69 13.51 17.07
CA PRO A 523 -4.17 14.83 17.39
C PRO A 523 -5.33 15.79 17.64
N ARG A 524 -5.25 16.50 18.77
CA ARG A 524 -6.26 17.47 19.19
C ARG A 524 -5.96 18.78 18.49
N VAL A 525 -6.88 19.24 17.65
CA VAL A 525 -6.78 20.52 16.99
C VAL A 525 -7.77 21.48 17.66
N SER A 526 -7.30 22.55 18.28
CA SER A 526 -8.15 23.69 18.59
C SER A 526 -8.33 24.53 17.32
N VAL A 527 -9.53 25.06 17.14
CA VAL A 527 -9.92 25.78 15.92
C VAL A 527 -10.63 27.06 16.33
N GLN A 528 -10.06 28.20 15.94
CA GLN A 528 -10.61 29.53 16.17
C GLN A 528 -10.62 30.30 14.85
N ILE A 529 -11.79 30.70 14.37
CA ILE A 529 -11.95 31.46 13.12
C ILE A 529 -12.71 32.74 13.41
N SER A 530 -12.06 33.88 13.24
CA SER A 530 -12.64 35.21 13.48
C SER A 530 -12.88 35.97 12.18
N VAL A 531 -13.86 36.86 12.18
CA VAL A 531 -14.27 37.65 11.01
C VAL A 531 -14.42 39.12 11.39
N ARG A 532 -13.99 40.02 10.50
CA ARG A 532 -14.07 41.47 10.67
C ARG A 532 -14.79 42.12 9.48
N ASP A 533 -15.59 43.13 9.76
CA ASP A 533 -16.13 44.03 8.74
C ASP A 533 -14.99 44.87 8.13
N ALA A 534 -14.82 44.80 6.81
CA ALA A 534 -13.79 45.53 6.09
C ALA A 534 -14.06 47.05 6.04
N ASP A 535 -15.30 47.48 6.25
CA ASP A 535 -15.69 48.89 6.35
C ASP A 535 -15.59 49.43 7.79
N ARG A 536 -15.17 48.58 8.75
CA ARG A 536 -14.86 48.94 10.14
C ARG A 536 -13.52 48.30 10.58
N PRO A 537 -12.38 48.72 10.00
CA PRO A 537 -11.08 48.08 10.23
C PRO A 537 -10.65 48.06 11.71
N ASP A 538 -10.99 49.10 12.47
CA ASP A 538 -10.67 49.24 13.90
C ASP A 538 -11.64 48.48 14.82
N GLY A 539 -12.70 47.85 14.26
CA GLY A 539 -13.61 47.00 15.00
C GLY A 539 -12.94 45.70 15.47
N PRO A 540 -13.28 45.18 16.67
CA PRO A 540 -12.77 43.89 17.13
C PRO A 540 -13.27 42.76 16.22
N PRO A 541 -12.42 41.82 15.79
CA PRO A 541 -12.84 40.68 14.99
C PRO A 541 -13.68 39.71 15.85
N GLN A 542 -14.81 39.23 15.31
CA GLN A 542 -15.77 38.40 16.03
C GLN A 542 -15.63 36.92 15.64
N PRO A 543 -15.73 35.96 16.58
CA PRO A 543 -15.62 34.53 16.28
C PRO A 543 -16.80 34.03 15.43
N SER A 544 -16.51 33.32 14.35
CA SER A 544 -17.48 32.73 13.43
C SER A 544 -17.67 31.25 13.72
N LEU A 545 -18.65 30.95 14.58
CA LEU A 545 -19.01 29.58 14.95
C LEU A 545 -19.35 28.70 13.73
N LEU A 546 -19.89 29.29 12.65
CA LEU A 546 -20.18 28.56 11.41
C LEU A 546 -18.90 28.12 10.68
N ALA A 547 -17.96 29.03 10.46
CA ALA A 547 -16.69 28.71 9.80
C ALA A 547 -15.84 27.76 10.66
N GLU A 548 -15.83 27.96 11.98
CA GLU A 548 -15.23 27.02 12.92
C GLU A 548 -15.85 25.63 12.86
N ASN A 549 -17.18 25.50 12.84
CA ASN A 549 -17.85 24.20 12.84
C ASN A 549 -17.57 23.41 11.54
N ILE A 550 -17.54 24.07 10.38
CA ILE A 550 -17.19 23.45 9.10
C ILE A 550 -15.76 22.90 9.13
N LEU A 551 -14.81 23.68 9.64
CA LEU A 551 -13.41 23.27 9.79
C LEU A 551 -13.24 22.17 10.84
N LYS A 552 -13.99 22.23 11.96
CA LYS A 552 -14.06 21.17 12.97
C LYS A 552 -14.64 19.87 12.37
N GLU A 553 -15.66 19.93 11.53
CA GLU A 553 -16.21 18.76 10.83
C GLU A 553 -15.21 18.16 9.83
N ARG A 554 -14.50 18.99 9.06
CA ARG A 554 -13.38 18.54 8.20
C ARG A 554 -12.31 17.82 9.01
N ILE A 555 -11.86 18.40 10.13
CA ILE A 555 -10.84 17.80 11.00
C ILE A 555 -11.35 16.48 11.61
N LYS A 556 -12.62 16.41 12.05
CA LYS A 556 -13.25 15.15 12.48
C LYS A 556 -13.28 14.10 11.36
N SER A 557 -13.49 14.50 10.10
CA SER A 557 -13.45 13.57 8.94
C SER A 557 -12.08 12.93 8.71
N PHE A 558 -11.01 13.52 9.23
CA PHE A 558 -9.66 12.93 9.23
C PHE A 558 -9.46 11.89 10.35
N GLY A 559 -10.45 11.77 11.25
CA GLY A 559 -10.39 10.98 12.49
C GLY A 559 -9.87 11.76 13.70
N PHE A 560 -9.66 13.07 13.59
CA PHE A 560 -9.02 13.88 14.64
C PHE A 560 -10.01 14.49 15.62
N ARG A 561 -9.52 14.85 16.81
CA ARG A 561 -10.34 15.44 17.88
C ARG A 561 -10.29 16.96 17.79
N THR A 562 -11.44 17.60 17.91
CA THR A 562 -11.55 19.07 17.89
C THR A 562 -11.78 19.60 19.30
N TRP A 563 -10.98 20.58 19.72
CA TRP A 563 -11.15 21.25 21.01
C TRP A 563 -11.66 22.68 20.85
N ALA A 564 -12.25 23.24 21.90
CA ALA A 564 -12.69 24.62 21.97
C ALA A 564 -11.94 25.34 23.11
N GLU A 565 -11.24 26.43 22.78
CA GLU A 565 -10.60 27.28 23.79
C GLU A 565 -11.64 28.30 24.29
N GLY A 566 -12.38 27.91 25.34
CA GLY A 566 -13.53 28.67 25.85
C GLY A 566 -14.23 28.03 27.06
N GLY A 567 -13.46 27.60 28.06
CA GLY A 567 -13.97 26.98 29.29
C GLY A 567 -13.00 27.16 30.46
N GLY A 568 -13.53 27.40 31.66
CA GLY A 568 -12.81 27.92 32.83
C GLY A 568 -11.51 27.21 33.25
N ALA A 569 -10.64 27.97 33.91
CA ALA A 569 -9.30 27.57 34.35
C ALA A 569 -9.28 26.58 35.54
N ASN A 570 -10.17 25.59 35.56
CA ASN A 570 -10.35 24.66 36.68
C ASN A 570 -10.69 23.22 36.24
N GLU A 571 -10.07 22.74 35.16
CA GLU A 571 -9.96 21.32 34.85
C GLU A 571 -8.52 20.97 34.42
N GLY A 572 -8.07 19.75 34.73
CA GLY A 572 -6.65 19.39 34.69
C GLY A 572 -6.04 19.37 33.28
N SER A 573 -5.26 20.41 32.98
CA SER A 573 -4.39 20.63 31.79
C SER A 573 -4.44 19.56 30.70
N LYS A 574 -5.34 19.75 29.73
CA LYS A 574 -5.40 19.02 28.46
C LYS A 574 -5.43 20.01 27.31
N THR A 575 -4.25 20.55 26.98
CA THR A 575 -4.06 21.39 25.79
C THR A 575 -4.42 20.62 24.51
N ALA A 576 -4.70 21.38 23.45
CA ALA A 576 -4.63 20.87 22.09
C ALA A 576 -3.17 20.63 21.69
N ASP A 577 -2.94 19.76 20.72
CA ASP A 577 -1.62 19.48 20.14
C ASP A 577 -1.30 20.49 19.02
N PHE A 578 -2.34 20.91 18.27
CA PHE A 578 -2.26 21.98 17.28
C PHE A 578 -3.33 23.05 17.52
N ALA A 579 -3.05 24.30 17.16
CA ALA A 579 -4.03 25.39 17.11
C ALA A 579 -4.10 25.98 15.71
N VAL A 580 -5.27 25.85 15.06
CA VAL A 580 -5.58 26.50 13.78
C VAL A 580 -6.34 27.80 14.06
N ILE A 581 -5.75 28.92 13.62
CA ILE A 581 -6.23 30.27 13.87
C ILE A 581 -6.43 30.98 12.53
N GLY A 582 -7.62 31.51 12.29
CA GLY A 582 -7.95 32.29 11.10
C GLY A 582 -8.57 33.65 11.41
N GLU A 583 -8.21 34.68 10.63
CA GLU A 583 -8.98 35.93 10.54
C GLU A 583 -9.36 36.19 9.08
N ALA A 584 -10.62 36.54 8.81
CA ALA A 584 -11.08 36.97 7.48
C ALA A 584 -11.75 38.35 7.54
N LYS A 585 -11.51 39.20 6.53
CA LYS A 585 -12.17 40.50 6.40
C LYS A 585 -13.16 40.47 5.24
N ILE A 586 -14.41 40.79 5.53
CA ILE A 586 -15.52 40.74 4.56
C ILE A 586 -16.04 42.17 4.34
N LYS A 587 -16.17 42.59 3.09
CA LYS A 587 -16.80 43.87 2.70
C LYS A 587 -18.23 43.63 2.25
N LYS A 588 -19.14 44.54 2.61
CA LYS A 588 -20.54 44.52 2.19
C LYS A 588 -20.78 45.54 1.08
N LEU A 589 -21.03 45.05 -0.13
CA LEU A 589 -21.28 45.87 -1.31
C LEU A 589 -22.77 45.87 -1.64
N SER A 590 -23.44 47.01 -1.52
CA SER A 590 -24.85 47.16 -1.90
C SER A 590 -24.99 48.14 -3.07
N MET A 591 -25.68 47.72 -4.13
CA MET A 591 -26.01 48.56 -5.29
C MET A 591 -27.52 48.56 -5.54
N ARG A 592 -28.07 49.67 -6.05
CA ARG A 592 -29.46 49.74 -6.52
C ARG A 592 -29.48 49.52 -8.03
N LEU A 593 -30.25 48.53 -8.50
CA LEU A 593 -30.46 48.29 -9.92
C LEU A 593 -31.40 49.35 -10.50
N GLU A 594 -30.92 50.14 -11.46
CA GLU A 594 -31.69 51.27 -12.01
C GLU A 594 -33.02 50.82 -12.66
N ALA A 595 -33.00 49.72 -13.41
CA ALA A 595 -34.15 49.21 -14.15
C ALA A 595 -35.26 48.57 -13.28
N SER A 596 -35.00 48.27 -12.01
CA SER A 596 -35.97 47.57 -11.12
C SER A 596 -36.11 48.19 -9.72
N GLY A 597 -35.26 49.15 -9.35
CA GLY A 597 -35.21 49.76 -8.02
C GLY A 597 -34.73 48.83 -6.90
N LEU A 598 -34.46 47.55 -7.18
CA LEU A 598 -34.03 46.55 -6.20
C LEU A 598 -32.61 46.83 -5.70
N ILE A 599 -32.38 46.64 -4.39
CA ILE A 599 -31.04 46.74 -3.79
C ILE A 599 -30.42 45.34 -3.77
N VAL A 600 -29.45 45.11 -4.66
CA VAL A 600 -28.63 43.90 -4.63
C VAL A 600 -27.49 44.11 -3.63
N THR A 601 -27.43 43.27 -2.62
CA THR A 601 -26.30 43.21 -1.68
C THR A 601 -25.43 42.00 -2.02
N LYS A 602 -24.12 42.19 -1.90
CA LYS A 602 -23.08 41.19 -2.12
C LYS A 602 -22.02 41.28 -1.04
N TYR A 603 -21.49 40.13 -0.65
CA TYR A 603 -20.39 40.01 0.31
C TYR A 603 -19.12 39.57 -0.42
N THR A 604 -17.97 40.17 -0.09
CA THR A 604 -16.67 39.85 -0.73
C THR A 604 -15.54 39.75 0.31
N LEU A 605 -14.65 38.78 0.13
CA LEU A 605 -13.45 38.62 0.96
C LEU A 605 -12.36 39.60 0.51
N THR A 606 -11.91 40.50 1.38
CA THR A 606 -10.90 41.53 1.05
C THR A 606 -9.50 41.20 1.56
N SER A 607 -9.40 40.40 2.63
CA SER A 607 -8.15 39.79 3.09
C SER A 607 -8.47 38.58 3.97
N TRP A 608 -7.55 37.62 4.04
CA TRP A 608 -7.57 36.61 5.10
C TRP A 608 -6.17 36.39 5.66
N THR A 609 -6.09 35.75 6.82
CA THR A 609 -4.88 35.21 7.43
C THR A 609 -5.25 33.86 8.02
N VAL A 610 -4.53 32.81 7.66
CA VAL A 610 -4.73 31.45 8.18
C VAL A 610 -3.39 30.95 8.69
N LYS A 611 -3.33 30.48 9.94
CA LYS A 611 -2.12 29.87 10.49
C LYS A 611 -2.41 28.62 11.33
N CYS A 612 -1.41 27.75 11.42
CA CYS A 612 -1.42 26.62 12.34
C CYS A 612 -0.16 26.66 13.20
N ILE A 613 -0.33 26.43 14.50
CA ILE A 613 0.75 26.44 15.50
C ILE A 613 0.82 25.05 16.15
N ASP A 614 2.01 24.46 16.22
CA ASP A 614 2.27 23.30 17.09
C ASP A 614 2.36 23.79 18.55
N ARG A 615 1.48 23.30 19.41
CA ARG A 615 1.42 23.72 20.82
C ARG A 615 2.54 23.13 21.68
N ALA A 616 3.26 22.10 21.22
CA ALA A 616 4.38 21.52 21.93
C ALA A 616 5.71 22.28 21.70
N THR A 617 5.90 22.86 20.52
CA THR A 617 7.10 23.64 20.16
C THR A 617 6.88 25.15 20.20
N GLY A 618 5.64 25.61 19.96
CA GLY A 618 5.30 27.01 19.73
C GLY A 618 5.55 27.48 18.28
N GLU A 619 5.91 26.59 17.36
CA GLU A 619 6.27 26.91 15.98
C GLU A 619 5.03 27.14 15.09
N GLU A 620 5.04 28.19 14.26
CA GLU A 620 4.00 28.48 13.27
C GLU A 620 4.19 27.63 12.00
N ILE A 621 3.88 26.33 12.11
CA ILE A 621 4.04 25.31 11.06
C ILE A 621 3.23 25.55 9.77
N TYR A 622 2.31 26.52 9.76
CA TYR A 622 1.63 26.99 8.55
C TYR A 622 1.24 28.46 8.70
N TYR A 623 1.40 29.25 7.63
CA TYR A 623 0.94 30.63 7.55
C TYR A 623 0.62 30.99 6.09
N ASP A 624 -0.59 31.46 5.80
CA ASP A 624 -0.95 32.05 4.51
C ASP A 624 -1.89 33.26 4.66
N THR A 625 -1.72 34.24 3.76
CA THR A 625 -2.50 35.48 3.65
C THR A 625 -2.98 35.76 2.23
N ARG A 626 -2.59 34.92 1.26
CA ARG A 626 -2.90 35.08 -0.17
C ARG A 626 -4.38 34.75 -0.41
N LEU A 627 -5.16 35.69 -0.93
CA LEU A 627 -6.58 35.48 -1.22
C LEU A 627 -6.79 34.26 -2.15
N PRO A 628 -7.72 33.33 -1.84
CA PRO A 628 -7.89 32.13 -2.66
C PRO A 628 -8.45 32.45 -4.04
N LYS A 629 -7.94 31.77 -5.07
CA LYS A 629 -8.43 31.92 -6.45
C LYS A 629 -9.85 31.37 -6.58
N GLY A 630 -10.68 32.04 -7.38
CA GLY A 630 -12.08 31.65 -7.60
C GLY A 630 -13.06 32.09 -6.50
N VAL A 631 -12.62 32.88 -5.51
CA VAL A 631 -13.52 33.48 -4.50
C VAL A 631 -14.31 34.62 -5.13
N GLY A 632 -15.57 34.34 -5.47
CA GLY A 632 -16.53 35.30 -6.03
C GLY A 632 -17.23 36.16 -4.97
N SER A 633 -18.39 36.71 -5.33
CA SER A 633 -19.23 37.50 -4.41
C SER A 633 -20.52 36.77 -4.00
N TRP A 634 -20.70 36.60 -2.70
CA TRP A 634 -21.80 35.82 -2.12
C TRP A 634 -23.08 36.65 -1.96
N ALA A 635 -24.25 36.00 -2.00
CA ALA A 635 -25.55 36.65 -1.85
C ALA A 635 -25.87 37.00 -0.39
N SER A 636 -25.46 36.16 0.55
CA SER A 636 -25.58 36.38 1.99
C SER A 636 -24.23 36.39 2.71
N GLU A 637 -24.25 36.85 3.96
CA GLU A 637 -23.12 36.76 4.88
C GLU A 637 -22.85 35.31 5.29
N GLU A 638 -23.90 34.50 5.48
CA GLU A 638 -23.83 33.09 5.84
C GLU A 638 -23.13 32.26 4.74
N ASP A 639 -23.47 32.50 3.46
CA ASP A 639 -22.79 31.89 2.31
C ASP A 639 -21.29 32.23 2.30
N ALA A 640 -20.93 33.48 2.64
CA ALA A 640 -19.55 33.92 2.71
C ALA A 640 -18.79 33.20 3.83
N LEU A 641 -19.35 33.19 5.05
CA LEU A 641 -18.78 32.48 6.20
C LEU A 641 -18.61 30.98 5.92
N LYS A 642 -19.60 30.36 5.27
CA LYS A 642 -19.60 28.96 4.88
C LYS A 642 -18.52 28.64 3.84
N ALA A 643 -18.38 29.49 2.82
CA ALA A 643 -17.34 29.34 1.80
C ALA A 643 -15.93 29.63 2.33
N ILE A 644 -15.77 30.59 3.25
CA ILE A 644 -14.51 30.86 3.94
C ILE A 644 -14.12 29.66 4.80
N GLY A 645 -15.03 29.15 5.64
CA GLY A 645 -14.79 27.95 6.45
C GLY A 645 -14.39 26.74 5.59
N ALA A 646 -15.07 26.54 4.45
CA ALA A 646 -14.73 25.48 3.50
C ALA A 646 -13.35 25.69 2.85
N LYS A 647 -12.95 26.93 2.51
CA LYS A 647 -11.63 27.22 1.93
C LYS A 647 -10.50 27.04 2.93
N ILE A 648 -10.66 27.48 4.18
CA ILE A 648 -9.69 27.19 5.25
C ILE A 648 -9.59 25.66 5.48
N ALA A 649 -10.71 24.94 5.34
CA ALA A 649 -10.77 23.48 5.41
C ALA A 649 -10.22 22.74 4.16
N ASP A 650 -9.85 23.43 3.08
CA ASP A 650 -9.12 22.86 1.94
C ASP A 650 -7.60 22.95 2.13
N GLU A 651 -7.08 23.98 2.83
CA GLU A 651 -5.64 24.14 3.11
C GLU A 651 -5.10 23.04 4.05
N PHE A 652 -5.94 22.52 4.96
CA PHE A 652 -5.55 21.51 5.94
C PHE A 652 -5.94 20.09 5.53
N SER A 653 -4.99 19.17 5.58
CA SER A 653 -5.17 17.75 5.26
C SER A 653 -4.78 16.83 6.42
N ARG A 654 -5.23 15.58 6.38
CA ARG A 654 -4.82 14.54 7.34
C ARG A 654 -3.30 14.36 7.38
N ASP A 655 -2.66 14.33 6.21
CA ASP A 655 -1.22 14.13 6.10
C ASP A 655 -0.42 15.37 6.55
N PHE A 656 -0.96 16.60 6.44
CA PHE A 656 -0.34 17.81 7.00
C PHE A 656 -0.15 17.70 8.52
N PHE A 657 -1.22 17.37 9.27
CA PHE A 657 -1.12 17.24 10.73
C PHE A 657 -0.23 16.05 11.13
N LEU A 658 -0.26 14.92 10.39
CA LEU A 658 0.58 13.75 10.67
C LEU A 658 2.07 13.94 10.32
N GLN A 659 2.43 14.89 9.46
CA GLN A 659 3.82 15.25 9.18
C GLN A 659 4.43 16.10 10.32
N HIS A 660 3.61 16.93 10.97
CA HIS A 660 4.04 17.79 12.08
C HIS A 660 3.70 17.21 13.47
N ALA A 661 3.06 16.03 13.54
CA ALA A 661 2.74 15.36 14.78
C ALA A 661 4.03 14.93 15.50
N ASN A 662 4.32 15.56 16.63
CA ASN A 662 5.57 15.36 17.36
C ASN A 662 5.63 13.97 18.02
N VAL A 663 6.79 13.34 17.93
CA VAL A 663 7.03 11.96 18.38
C VAL A 663 7.17 11.93 19.90
N THR A 664 6.05 11.68 20.61
CA THR A 664 6.05 11.77 22.08
C THR A 664 6.86 10.64 22.73
N SER A 665 7.96 11.04 23.36
CA SER A 665 8.72 10.21 24.29
C SER A 665 9.05 11.02 25.54
N ARG A 666 9.00 10.37 26.70
CA ARG A 666 9.20 11.03 28.01
C ARG A 666 10.43 10.45 28.69
N LYS A 667 11.33 11.31 29.14
CA LYS A 667 12.43 10.90 30.03
C LYS A 667 11.88 10.70 31.44
N VAL A 668 12.23 9.59 32.08
CA VAL A 668 11.80 9.22 33.43
C VAL A 668 12.97 8.55 34.15
N THR A 669 13.33 9.05 35.32
CA THR A 669 14.37 8.44 36.17
C THR A 669 13.72 7.47 37.15
N LEU A 670 14.06 6.17 37.06
CA LEU A 670 13.60 5.15 38.00
C LEU A 670 14.62 4.92 39.11
N ASN A 671 14.17 5.02 40.36
CA ASN A 671 14.97 4.66 41.54
C ASN A 671 14.45 3.34 42.10
N PHE A 672 15.20 2.25 41.94
CA PHE A 672 14.80 0.94 42.45
C PHE A 672 15.26 0.76 43.91
N GLU A 673 14.29 0.66 44.81
CA GLU A 673 14.48 0.51 46.26
C GLU A 673 14.27 -0.94 46.71
N GLY A 674 15.08 -1.41 47.66
CA GLY A 674 14.92 -2.73 48.27
C GLY A 674 15.48 -3.93 47.49
N MET A 675 16.16 -3.71 46.36
CA MET A 675 16.83 -4.78 45.60
C MET A 675 17.80 -5.59 46.49
N PRO A 676 17.84 -6.93 46.40
CA PRO A 676 18.55 -7.77 47.36
C PRO A 676 20.08 -7.78 47.15
N ASP A 677 20.53 -7.74 45.89
CA ASP A 677 21.94 -7.91 45.52
C ASP A 677 22.28 -7.30 44.15
N ALA A 678 23.58 -7.15 43.87
CA ALA A 678 24.09 -6.50 42.66
C ALA A 678 23.98 -7.34 41.37
N ALA A 679 23.83 -8.66 41.46
CA ALA A 679 23.54 -9.51 40.29
C ALA A 679 22.06 -9.39 39.90
N SER A 680 21.15 -9.34 40.88
CA SER A 680 19.74 -9.00 40.66
C SER A 680 19.56 -7.60 40.04
N GLU A 681 20.36 -6.60 40.46
CA GLU A 681 20.42 -5.29 39.76
C GLU A 681 20.89 -5.42 38.31
N ALA A 682 21.96 -6.18 38.04
CA ALA A 682 22.49 -6.35 36.68
C ALA A 682 21.52 -7.10 35.75
N LEU A 683 20.75 -8.05 36.28
CA LEU A 683 19.67 -8.73 35.55
C LEU A 683 18.52 -7.77 35.25
N LEU A 684 18.06 -7.00 36.24
CA LEU A 684 17.05 -5.95 36.04
C LEU A 684 17.47 -4.93 34.96
N ALA A 685 18.73 -4.48 34.98
CA ALA A 685 19.27 -3.56 33.98
C ALA A 685 19.17 -4.10 32.55
N ARG A 686 19.44 -5.40 32.36
CA ARG A 686 19.29 -6.10 31.06
C ARG A 686 17.83 -6.23 30.64
N GLU A 687 16.93 -6.53 31.58
CA GLU A 687 15.49 -6.62 31.30
C GLU A 687 14.91 -5.27 30.86
N LEU A 688 15.28 -4.16 31.51
CA LEU A 688 14.83 -2.80 31.14
C LEU A 688 15.15 -2.45 29.68
N VAL A 689 16.34 -2.79 29.18
CA VAL A 689 16.73 -2.60 27.76
C VAL A 689 15.90 -3.50 26.82
N GLY A 690 15.42 -4.65 27.29
CA GLY A 690 14.59 -5.58 26.52
C GLY A 690 13.14 -5.14 26.30
N LEU A 691 12.62 -4.22 27.13
CA LEU A 691 11.21 -3.83 27.12
C LEU A 691 10.80 -3.07 25.83
N PRO A 692 9.61 -3.32 25.22
CA PRO A 692 9.21 -2.70 23.96
C PRO A 692 9.06 -1.18 24.02
N GLU A 693 8.51 -0.67 25.12
CA GLU A 693 8.16 0.74 25.31
C GLU A 693 9.34 1.59 25.84
N VAL A 694 10.49 0.97 26.14
CA VAL A 694 11.71 1.62 26.65
C VAL A 694 12.66 1.83 25.47
N ILE A 695 12.76 3.06 24.98
CA ILE A 695 13.54 3.41 23.78
C ILE A 695 15.03 3.36 24.07
N ALA A 696 15.44 4.00 25.16
CA ALA A 696 16.79 3.98 25.69
C ALA A 696 16.72 3.75 27.21
N ALA A 697 17.70 3.03 27.75
CA ALA A 697 17.85 2.81 29.18
C ALA A 697 19.34 2.93 29.57
N THR A 698 19.66 3.93 30.39
CA THR A 698 21.02 4.17 30.89
C THR A 698 21.04 4.08 32.41
N THR A 699 21.97 3.31 32.97
CA THR A 699 22.23 3.34 34.42
C THR A 699 22.79 4.70 34.80
N GLY A 700 22.20 5.34 35.81
CA GLY A 700 22.77 6.53 36.42
C GLY A 700 24.08 6.23 37.17
N PRO A 701 24.69 7.26 37.80
CA PRO A 701 25.90 7.08 38.61
C PRO A 701 25.67 6.06 39.75
N PRO A 702 26.73 5.37 40.23
CA PRO A 702 26.61 4.30 41.21
C PRO A 702 26.18 4.83 42.60
N ALA A 703 24.87 4.84 42.83
CA ALA A 703 24.20 5.26 44.06
C ALA A 703 23.33 4.13 44.64
N LYS A 704 22.85 4.32 45.87
CA LYS A 704 21.83 3.48 46.52
C LYS A 704 20.69 4.38 47.05
N PRO A 705 19.42 4.19 46.62
CA PRO A 705 18.96 3.29 45.56
C PRO A 705 19.61 3.60 44.20
N ARG A 706 19.59 2.62 43.29
CA ARG A 706 20.24 2.75 41.99
C ARG A 706 19.28 3.37 40.97
N ALA A 707 19.73 4.46 40.36
CA ALA A 707 18.98 5.21 39.36
C ALA A 707 19.14 4.62 37.95
N TYR A 708 18.05 4.64 37.18
CA TYR A 708 18.00 4.26 35.77
C TYR A 708 17.24 5.34 34.99
N ASP A 709 17.93 6.06 34.12
CA ASP A 709 17.32 7.03 33.24
C ASP A 709 16.75 6.31 32.01
N LEU A 710 15.43 6.30 31.90
CA LEU A 710 14.69 5.68 30.80
C LEU A 710 14.10 6.76 29.89
N GLN A 711 14.08 6.48 28.58
CA GLN A 711 13.26 7.21 27.62
C GLN A 711 12.09 6.31 27.23
N LEU A 712 10.88 6.63 27.73
CA LEU A 712 9.66 5.85 27.53
C LEU A 712 8.86 6.37 26.32
N ALA A 713 8.19 5.47 25.61
CA ALA A 713 7.26 5.83 24.54
C ALA A 713 5.92 6.36 25.08
N GLY A 714 5.33 7.32 24.36
CA GLY A 714 3.96 7.80 24.56
C GLY A 714 3.78 8.96 25.54
N SER A 715 2.61 9.58 25.46
CA SER A 715 2.19 10.71 26.30
C SER A 715 1.36 10.25 27.51
N GLY A 716 1.76 10.61 28.73
CA GLY A 716 1.03 10.28 29.95
C GLY A 716 1.73 10.78 31.22
N ALA A 717 1.14 10.46 32.38
CA ALA A 717 1.79 10.64 33.67
C ALA A 717 2.93 9.62 33.84
N PRO A 718 4.07 9.96 34.49
CA PRO A 718 5.18 9.03 34.69
C PRO A 718 4.77 7.75 35.42
N SER A 719 3.88 7.84 36.41
CA SER A 719 3.27 6.71 37.12
C SER A 719 2.70 5.66 36.17
N ASP A 720 1.89 6.11 35.22
CA ASP A 720 1.03 5.26 34.39
C ASP A 720 1.87 4.61 33.28
N LEU A 721 2.81 5.38 32.72
CA LEU A 721 3.81 4.88 31.80
C LEU A 721 4.68 3.82 32.49
N VAL A 722 5.22 4.09 33.69
CA VAL A 722 6.07 3.13 34.41
C VAL A 722 5.30 1.87 34.81
N ALA A 723 4.09 1.99 35.33
CA ALA A 723 3.25 0.84 35.70
C ALA A 723 2.92 -0.06 34.49
N LYS A 724 2.48 0.55 33.37
CA LYS A 724 2.11 -0.17 32.14
C LYS A 724 3.32 -0.76 31.44
N SER A 725 4.36 0.03 31.25
CA SER A 725 5.48 -0.25 30.34
C SER A 725 6.66 -0.96 31.01
N VAL A 726 6.82 -0.83 32.34
CA VAL A 726 7.96 -1.38 33.08
C VAL A 726 7.51 -2.39 34.14
N LEU A 727 6.62 -2.00 35.06
CA LEU A 727 6.29 -2.88 36.20
C LEU A 727 5.48 -4.10 35.78
N LYS A 728 4.49 -3.95 34.88
CA LYS A 728 3.68 -5.07 34.38
C LYS A 728 4.53 -6.21 33.76
N PRO A 729 5.40 -5.97 32.75
CA PRO A 729 6.19 -7.06 32.16
C PRO A 729 7.23 -7.67 33.12
N LEU A 730 7.82 -6.88 34.03
CA LEU A 730 8.73 -7.41 35.06
C LEU A 730 8.01 -8.33 36.05
N ASN A 731 6.84 -7.92 36.55
CA ASN A 731 6.02 -8.74 37.45
C ASN A 731 5.48 -10.00 36.74
N ALA A 732 5.13 -9.90 35.45
CA ALA A 732 4.71 -11.06 34.65
C ALA A 732 5.85 -12.11 34.52
N LYS A 733 7.09 -11.68 34.23
CA LYS A 733 8.26 -12.57 34.19
C LYS A 733 8.52 -13.28 35.53
N LEU A 734 8.36 -12.57 36.65
CA LEU A 734 8.50 -13.14 37.99
C LEU A 734 7.27 -13.97 38.43
N GLY A 735 6.15 -13.89 37.72
CA GLY A 735 4.91 -14.63 38.00
C GLY A 735 4.13 -14.12 39.22
N GLN A 736 4.53 -12.99 39.81
CA GLN A 736 3.86 -12.35 40.95
C GLN A 736 4.28 -10.86 41.05
N THR A 737 3.50 -10.05 41.77
CA THR A 737 3.80 -8.62 41.97
C THR A 737 5.00 -8.45 42.91
N CYS A 738 6.16 -8.18 42.34
CA CYS A 738 7.40 -7.93 43.08
C CYS A 738 7.85 -6.47 43.04
N PHE A 739 7.42 -5.71 42.02
CA PHE A 739 7.69 -4.29 41.88
C PHE A 739 6.40 -3.48 41.94
N THR A 740 6.36 -2.45 42.78
CA THR A 740 5.25 -1.50 42.91
C THR A 740 5.75 -0.06 42.77
N LEU A 741 4.85 0.87 42.42
CA LEU A 741 5.16 2.30 42.45
C LEU A 741 5.37 2.76 43.90
N GLY A 742 6.46 3.50 44.13
CA GLY A 742 6.74 4.22 45.36
C GLY A 742 6.35 5.70 45.26
N SER A 743 7.22 6.58 45.75
CA SER A 743 7.07 8.03 45.60
C SER A 743 7.26 8.50 44.16
N ILE A 744 6.61 9.61 43.79
CA ILE A 744 6.68 10.23 42.46
C ILE A 744 6.97 11.72 42.65
N SER A 745 7.97 12.26 41.94
CA SER A 745 8.35 13.67 42.00
C SER A 745 8.78 14.16 40.62
N GLY A 746 7.89 14.89 39.94
CA GLY A 746 8.09 15.26 38.53
C GLY A 746 8.28 14.02 37.66
N ASP A 747 9.41 13.94 36.97
CA ASP A 747 9.82 12.80 36.14
C ASP A 747 10.64 11.74 36.89
N GLN A 748 10.81 11.86 38.21
CA GLN A 748 11.41 10.82 39.05
C GLN A 748 10.32 9.91 39.65
N VAL A 749 10.52 8.59 39.53
CA VAL A 749 9.60 7.57 40.05
C VAL A 749 10.40 6.55 40.86
N SER A 750 10.11 6.45 42.16
CA SER A 750 10.59 5.35 43.00
C SER A 750 9.82 4.07 42.66
N VAL A 751 10.52 2.94 42.66
CA VAL A 751 9.97 1.60 42.45
C VAL A 751 10.43 0.72 43.59
N VAL A 752 9.49 0.20 44.38
CA VAL A 752 9.78 -0.59 45.57
C VAL A 752 9.77 -2.08 45.22
N PHE A 753 10.82 -2.79 45.61
CA PHE A 753 10.89 -4.26 45.56
C PHE A 753 10.29 -4.88 46.82
N ASP A 754 9.32 -5.78 46.67
CA ASP A 754 8.73 -6.51 47.79
C ASP A 754 9.70 -7.56 48.33
N LYS A 755 10.02 -7.49 49.63
CA LYS A 755 10.91 -8.43 50.31
C LYS A 755 10.45 -9.88 50.22
N ARG A 756 9.15 -10.14 50.01
CA ARG A 756 8.59 -11.50 49.77
C ARG A 756 9.05 -12.10 48.44
N CYS A 757 9.56 -11.28 47.51
CA CYS A 757 10.19 -11.75 46.27
C CYS A 757 11.70 -11.97 46.38
N ALA A 758 12.32 -11.75 47.55
CA ALA A 758 13.74 -12.02 47.77
C ALA A 758 14.06 -13.52 47.92
N GLU A 759 13.06 -14.41 47.88
CA GLU A 759 13.29 -15.85 47.84
C GLU A 759 14.03 -16.27 46.55
N ALA A 760 14.99 -17.18 46.66
CA ALA A 760 15.72 -17.73 45.50
C ALA A 760 14.79 -18.42 44.48
N SER A 761 13.65 -18.95 44.92
CA SER A 761 12.55 -19.51 44.11
C SER A 761 11.88 -18.50 43.16
N VAL A 762 11.99 -17.21 43.49
CA VAL A 762 11.44 -16.08 42.72
C VAL A 762 12.56 -15.36 41.98
N LEU A 763 13.69 -15.05 42.63
CA LEU A 763 14.82 -14.38 41.99
C LEU A 763 15.41 -15.17 40.82
N SER A 764 15.49 -16.51 40.92
CA SER A 764 15.96 -17.36 39.80
C SER A 764 15.09 -17.26 38.54
N ARG A 765 13.85 -16.75 38.62
CA ARG A 765 12.99 -16.49 37.46
C ARG A 765 13.53 -15.34 36.59
N PHE A 766 14.38 -14.46 37.12
CA PHE A 766 15.10 -13.48 36.29
C PHE A 766 15.95 -14.15 35.20
N GLU A 767 16.54 -15.30 35.49
CA GLU A 767 17.41 -16.00 34.54
C GLU A 767 16.71 -17.16 33.80
N THR A 768 15.70 -17.79 34.41
CA THR A 768 15.10 -19.06 33.93
C THR A 768 13.71 -18.93 33.30
N ASN A 769 13.06 -17.77 33.43
CA ASN A 769 11.89 -17.41 32.62
C ASN A 769 12.32 -16.51 31.45
N PRO A 770 11.57 -16.50 30.33
CA PRO A 770 11.84 -15.64 29.18
C PRO A 770 12.07 -14.16 29.53
N PRO A 771 12.74 -13.36 28.68
CA PRO A 771 12.91 -11.94 28.92
C PRO A 771 11.56 -11.21 29.06
N ALA A 772 11.50 -10.23 29.96
CA ALA A 772 10.31 -9.45 30.27
C ALA A 772 9.74 -8.78 29.02
N GLY A 773 10.61 -8.40 28.07
CA GLY A 773 10.23 -7.85 26.77
C GLY A 773 9.48 -8.80 25.81
N LEU A 774 9.31 -10.08 26.16
CA LEU A 774 8.40 -11.01 25.47
C LEU A 774 7.01 -11.10 26.13
N TYR A 775 6.87 -10.72 27.40
CA TYR A 775 5.59 -10.71 28.10
C TYR A 775 4.76 -9.51 27.66
N GLY A 776 3.64 -9.78 26.98
CA GLY A 776 2.85 -8.75 26.28
C GLY A 776 3.39 -8.36 24.89
N ALA A 777 4.45 -9.01 24.40
CA ALA A 777 4.88 -8.85 23.02
C ALA A 777 3.88 -9.49 22.03
N PRO A 778 3.82 -9.05 20.76
CA PRO A 778 2.90 -9.60 19.78
C PRO A 778 3.13 -11.10 19.53
N LEU A 779 2.05 -11.86 19.34
CA LEU A 779 2.12 -13.33 19.16
C LEU A 779 3.00 -13.74 17.97
N GLY A 780 3.02 -12.93 16.90
CA GLY A 780 3.93 -13.12 15.76
C GLY A 780 5.41 -13.03 16.16
N ARG A 781 5.78 -12.10 17.08
CA ARG A 781 7.13 -12.02 17.64
C ARG A 781 7.44 -13.23 18.51
N GLN A 782 6.56 -13.58 19.45
CA GLN A 782 6.76 -14.73 20.35
C GLN A 782 7.02 -16.02 19.57
N LYS A 783 6.20 -16.32 18.55
CA LYS A 783 6.37 -17.50 17.66
C LYS A 783 7.56 -17.39 16.69
N THR A 784 8.03 -16.17 16.38
CA THR A 784 9.24 -15.99 15.57
C THR A 784 10.49 -16.31 16.40
N VAL A 785 10.58 -15.74 17.61
CA VAL A 785 11.74 -15.84 18.52
C VAL A 785 11.82 -17.22 19.18
N VAL A 786 10.71 -17.73 19.74
CA VAL A 786 10.67 -18.94 20.56
C VAL A 786 10.08 -20.11 19.77
N LYS A 787 10.77 -21.25 19.76
CA LYS A 787 10.30 -22.51 19.12
C LYS A 787 9.93 -23.57 20.15
N ASN A 788 10.62 -23.62 21.29
CA ASN A 788 10.31 -24.55 22.39
C ASN A 788 8.85 -24.36 22.90
N PRO A 789 7.98 -25.39 22.81
CA PRO A 789 6.60 -25.31 23.26
C PRO A 789 6.43 -25.03 24.77
N GLU A 790 7.38 -25.43 25.61
CA GLU A 790 7.32 -25.18 27.05
C GLU A 790 7.61 -23.71 27.36
N THR A 791 8.59 -23.13 26.68
CA THR A 791 8.92 -21.69 26.76
C THR A 791 7.76 -20.82 26.24
N LEU A 792 7.05 -21.27 25.19
CA LEU A 792 5.80 -20.64 24.74
C LEU A 792 4.66 -20.77 25.77
N ARG A 793 4.52 -21.92 26.44
CA ARG A 793 3.53 -22.10 27.53
C ARG A 793 3.77 -21.10 28.66
N LYS A 794 5.03 -20.91 29.09
CA LYS A 794 5.43 -19.92 30.12
C LYS A 794 5.06 -18.46 29.77
N LEU A 795 4.95 -18.12 28.49
CA LEU A 795 4.49 -16.80 28.02
C LEU A 795 2.97 -16.68 28.02
N SER A 796 2.25 -17.79 27.77
CA SER A 796 0.78 -17.83 27.78
C SER A 796 0.15 -17.89 29.18
N SER A 797 0.88 -18.39 30.18
CA SER A 797 0.42 -18.55 31.57
C SER A 797 0.47 -17.28 32.43
N SER A 798 0.58 -16.10 31.80
CA SER A 798 0.84 -14.82 32.49
C SER A 798 0.05 -13.66 31.88
N ILE A 799 -1.18 -13.94 31.45
CA ILE A 799 -2.17 -13.00 30.89
C ILE A 799 -3.25 -12.72 31.94
#